data_AF-A0A1F9MTJ8-F1
#
_entry.id   AF-A0A1F9MTJ8-F1
#
_cell.length_a   1.000
_cell.length_b   1.000
_cell.length_c   1.000
_cell.angle_alpha   90.00
_cell.angle_beta   90.00
_cell.angle_gamma   90.00
#
_symmetry.space_group_name_H-M   'P 1'
#
loop_
_entity.id
_entity.type
_entity.pdbx_description
1 polymer ?
#
loop_
_entity_poly.entity_id
_entity_poly.type
_entity_poly.pdbx_seq_one_letter_code
_entity_poly.pdbx_strand_id
1 'polypeptide(L)'
;MLGRKMILLALVMGSMALWGCNNTGSGGDQSGGGTASATTPGTVTDPTTNTSYALGVDPTTGIARVGSYSCLGCHKADTVNPNAVSRYLQSKHVIHSLTVNAGSPATCRNCHDPIGDGGLVQSRLKTFLADNPAIAAANPNAIPAAGLAAIGCEACHGAGGKHFGATVPIPVAKPDFNACGACHNANTPHLANNLFIGNNLFENFKLSGHLKSIATAGFTSASITAFCGRCHSDEGFRQYASTTTGFDDTALHSALDTLPPLANVSPVQCRTCHESHSGQLRMAATTLSVDDDGNPATANVSKVVFSASFNLCSTCHMNFLTPTWDVATKKFTYKQDPAKVLLLGHTDVFGAVGHFDDPITPAVEGFNINAADEMACLYCHDAHGATKFAQAAAVGFARKWGQTKDFVGDYQGKAFTGQGCIPCHSPLGLVQLAMGVAYAETVTEARVIGCVGCHDLQAKNFAGDAFELGVRRTMPAFAFNYWRADHVKQLQTNPAATLQTVAGLGDNTLCITCHGGRESTFTVDAEIAASAGPYSFLDIHNRAAGATLYGNQARGAYEFTGKVYTSRLKHVVSHDTCIECHDPHSVKLYIKSGAGPAGCNTCHTNITIDPDLDYAGALAQVRKIAMSASYTDYDGDGKMNEGMYYEVKGLQAQLLAALKNYALNTVGHAIQYNANTAPYFFKTGAITYNNRYTDMDATLLRAAYNYHFSRKDPGVYAHNPSYIVAILYDSIEALGGNVSLLTRDSGHRNLGCNSCHIEPYQVKPNPERIQPTKVVFPSGVILKSGTTPFTPAFFANDSKLCMTCHKGRAATTTVDARIAAGNFKFVNIDQFAAAASLFGSVVHGGYEYVNGKPYAGQNNYGAHVALGQPSSNYTTCTGCHLNDAAGANFINHDFKPVSAGCLACHDTGLSTSFSTMGFGVGKDYDDINLLKVQLLGLITGSGVTAFPDPPYFSGIASGAQLKACYNWQLADKEPAGYIHNPVYIKQLLWDAIDDLSNHTVPPVAVVEDRP
;
A
#
# COMPACT_ATOMS: atom_id res chain seq x y z
N MET A 1 -73.88 19.14 35.49
CA MET A 1 -74.99 18.63 36.35
C MET A 1 -74.39 17.57 37.26
N LEU A 2 -73.95 17.92 38.47
CA LEU A 2 -74.73 17.88 39.72
C LEU A 2 -75.11 16.47 40.17
N GLY A 3 -74.35 15.97 41.16
CA GLY A 3 -74.80 15.04 42.21
C GLY A 3 -75.04 13.59 41.78
N ARG A 4 -75.11 12.59 42.66
CA ARG A 4 -75.23 12.55 44.13
C ARG A 4 -75.38 11.04 44.45
N LYS A 5 -74.60 10.43 45.35
CA LYS A 5 -75.02 9.81 46.65
C LYS A 5 -74.12 8.55 46.81
N MET A 6 -73.26 8.36 47.81
CA MET A 6 -73.38 8.32 49.28
C MET A 6 -74.28 7.19 49.84
N ILE A 7 -73.73 6.48 50.85
CA ILE A 7 -74.37 5.73 51.97
C ILE A 7 -74.70 4.23 51.70
N LEU A 8 -74.43 3.19 52.52
CA LEU A 8 -73.83 2.87 53.86
C LEU A 8 -73.43 1.36 53.77
N LEU A 9 -72.30 0.84 54.29
CA LEU A 9 -71.92 0.49 55.68
C LEU A 9 -72.43 -0.88 56.21
N ALA A 10 -71.49 -1.81 56.49
CA ALA A 10 -71.36 -2.69 57.70
C ALA A 10 -70.45 -3.91 57.39
N LEU A 11 -69.16 -3.89 57.79
CA LEU A 11 -68.55 -4.50 59.00
C LEU A 11 -68.58 -6.05 59.04
N VAL A 12 -67.40 -6.71 59.02
CA VAL A 12 -66.71 -7.37 60.15
C VAL A 12 -65.32 -7.88 59.69
N MET A 13 -64.36 -7.85 60.62
CA MET A 13 -62.90 -7.96 60.49
C MET A 13 -62.35 -9.34 60.11
N GLY A 14 -61.21 -9.35 59.42
CA GLY A 14 -60.31 -10.52 59.31
C GLY A 14 -59.03 -10.23 58.50
N SER A 15 -57.88 -10.20 59.19
CA SER A 15 -56.49 -10.28 58.71
C SER A 15 -55.96 -9.22 57.70
N MET A 16 -54.97 -8.44 58.16
CA MET A 16 -54.05 -7.69 57.30
C MET A 16 -53.13 -8.67 56.54
N ALA A 17 -53.18 -8.63 55.21
CA ALA A 17 -52.19 -9.23 54.31
C ALA A 17 -51.70 -8.16 53.31
N LEU A 18 -50.39 -8.09 53.15
CA LEU A 18 -49.67 -7.18 52.27
C LEU A 18 -50.11 -7.35 50.80
N TRP A 19 -50.44 -6.23 50.15
CA TRP A 19 -50.81 -6.17 48.74
C TRP A 19 -49.59 -6.34 47.83
N GLY A 20 -49.40 -7.54 47.30
CA GLY A 20 -48.70 -7.77 46.04
C GLY A 20 -49.61 -7.43 44.86
N CYS A 21 -49.02 -7.09 43.71
CA CYS A 21 -49.72 -6.71 42.47
C CYS A 21 -50.80 -7.73 42.11
N ASN A 22 -52.06 -7.39 42.42
CA ASN A 22 -53.22 -8.01 41.82
C ASN A 22 -54.19 -6.92 41.34
N ASN A 23 -54.56 -7.06 40.07
CA ASN A 23 -55.43 -6.25 39.22
C ASN A 23 -56.48 -5.33 39.88
N THR A 24 -56.55 -4.09 39.37
CA THR A 24 -57.80 -3.34 39.13
C THR A 24 -57.58 -2.44 37.91
N GLY A 25 -58.30 -2.45 36.79
CA GLY A 25 -59.41 -3.24 36.28
C GLY A 25 -59.82 -2.62 34.94
N SER A 26 -59.88 -3.42 33.89
CA SER A 26 -60.60 -3.15 32.64
C SER A 26 -60.81 -4.51 31.99
N GLY A 27 -62.07 -4.95 31.92
CA GLY A 27 -62.45 -6.28 31.49
C GLY A 27 -62.07 -6.53 30.03
N GLY A 28 -61.27 -7.57 29.82
CA GLY A 28 -60.93 -8.15 28.53
C GLY A 28 -60.14 -9.44 28.79
N ASP A 29 -60.70 -10.57 28.35
CA ASP A 29 -60.26 -11.96 28.50
C ASP A 29 -58.90 -12.27 29.15
N GLN A 30 -58.95 -12.99 30.28
CA GLN A 30 -57.84 -13.79 30.82
C GLN A 30 -57.80 -15.22 30.26
N SER A 31 -58.30 -15.46 29.05
CA SER A 31 -58.15 -16.74 28.36
C SER A 31 -57.22 -16.59 27.15
N GLY A 32 -55.90 -16.54 27.37
CA GLY A 32 -54.97 -16.52 26.25
C GLY A 32 -53.48 -16.24 26.48
N GLY A 33 -52.94 -16.35 27.70
CA GLY A 33 -51.50 -16.15 27.90
C GLY A 33 -51.01 -16.67 29.24
N GLY A 34 -50.45 -17.88 29.26
CA GLY A 34 -49.82 -18.45 30.45
C GLY A 34 -48.73 -17.52 30.99
N THR A 35 -48.86 -17.12 32.25
CA THR A 35 -47.76 -16.52 33.01
C THR A 35 -46.78 -17.64 33.36
N ALA A 36 -45.47 -17.40 33.21
CA ALA A 36 -44.48 -18.34 33.74
C ALA A 36 -44.67 -18.39 35.25
N SER A 37 -45.04 -19.55 35.79
CA SER A 37 -45.09 -19.76 37.22
C SER A 37 -43.69 -20.10 37.70
N ALA A 38 -43.09 -19.19 38.45
CA ALA A 38 -41.89 -19.49 39.22
C ALA A 38 -42.33 -20.25 40.48
N THR A 39 -42.20 -21.57 40.45
CA THR A 39 -42.55 -22.44 41.57
C THR A 39 -41.46 -22.48 42.65
N THR A 40 -40.28 -21.90 42.39
CA THR A 40 -39.14 -21.79 43.32
C THR A 40 -38.29 -20.55 42.97
N PRO A 41 -37.79 -19.76 43.94
CA PRO A 41 -36.92 -18.61 43.66
C PRO A 41 -35.73 -18.99 42.78
N GLY A 42 -35.54 -18.26 41.67
CA GLY A 42 -34.46 -18.52 40.72
C GLY A 42 -34.73 -19.68 39.75
N THR A 43 -35.94 -20.24 39.73
CA THR A 43 -36.38 -21.22 38.72
C THR A 43 -37.62 -20.72 38.00
N VAL A 44 -37.61 -20.74 36.67
CA VAL A 44 -38.69 -20.22 35.83
C VAL A 44 -39.12 -21.29 34.84
N THR A 45 -40.42 -21.59 34.79
CA THR A 45 -40.97 -22.56 33.83
C THR A 45 -41.66 -21.85 32.68
N ASP A 46 -41.25 -22.15 31.45
CA ASP A 46 -41.94 -21.69 30.25
C ASP A 46 -43.29 -22.41 30.13
N PRO A 47 -44.43 -21.70 30.23
CA PRO A 47 -45.74 -22.33 30.17
C PRO A 47 -46.10 -22.82 28.76
N THR A 48 -45.37 -22.41 27.72
CA THR A 48 -45.62 -22.84 26.33
C THR A 48 -44.91 -24.15 25.98
N THR A 49 -43.78 -24.43 26.63
CA THR A 49 -42.96 -25.64 26.38
C THR A 49 -42.89 -26.57 27.59
N ASN A 50 -43.42 -26.15 28.73
CA ASN A 50 -43.32 -26.83 30.03
C ASN A 50 -41.88 -27.14 30.46
N THR A 51 -40.91 -26.34 30.00
CA THR A 51 -39.48 -26.50 30.31
C THR A 51 -39.08 -25.56 31.44
N SER A 52 -38.43 -26.08 32.48
CA SER A 52 -37.95 -25.31 33.63
C SER A 52 -36.48 -24.91 33.48
N TYR A 53 -36.19 -23.64 33.73
CA TYR A 53 -34.86 -23.04 33.66
C TYR A 53 -34.42 -22.63 35.07
N ALA A 54 -33.26 -23.14 35.51
CA ALA A 54 -32.65 -22.78 36.79
C ALA A 54 -31.73 -21.55 36.62
N LEU A 55 -32.30 -20.35 36.71
CA LEU A 55 -31.60 -19.07 36.53
C LEU A 55 -30.81 -18.62 37.78
N GLY A 56 -31.13 -19.21 38.94
CA GLY A 56 -30.48 -18.92 40.22
C GLY A 56 -30.73 -17.51 40.74
N VAL A 57 -29.78 -17.02 41.54
CA VAL A 57 -29.77 -15.66 42.09
C VAL A 57 -28.66 -14.85 41.44
N ASP A 58 -28.82 -13.53 41.43
CA ASP A 58 -27.73 -12.62 41.16
C ASP A 58 -26.66 -12.76 42.26
N PRO A 59 -25.40 -13.07 41.91
CA PRO A 59 -24.36 -13.34 42.90
C PRO A 59 -23.94 -12.09 43.70
N THR A 60 -24.22 -10.89 43.19
CA THR A 60 -23.85 -9.62 43.83
C THR A 60 -24.94 -9.16 44.81
N THR A 61 -26.20 -9.32 44.43
CA THR A 61 -27.34 -8.80 45.21
C THR A 61 -28.07 -9.88 46.00
N GLY A 62 -27.85 -11.16 45.69
CA GLY A 62 -28.58 -12.30 46.27
C GLY A 62 -30.05 -12.41 45.83
N ILE A 63 -30.50 -11.54 44.92
CA ILE A 63 -31.88 -11.47 44.45
C ILE A 63 -32.12 -12.59 43.42
N ALA A 64 -33.23 -13.31 43.56
CA ALA A 64 -33.64 -14.33 42.61
C ALA A 64 -33.97 -13.74 41.23
N ARG A 65 -33.45 -14.39 40.17
CA ARG A 65 -33.78 -14.04 38.79
C ARG A 65 -35.19 -14.48 38.44
N VAL A 66 -35.92 -13.62 37.71
CA VAL A 66 -37.31 -13.87 37.29
C VAL A 66 -37.45 -14.23 35.81
N GLY A 67 -36.37 -14.07 35.04
CA GLY A 67 -36.25 -14.45 33.64
C GLY A 67 -36.98 -13.53 32.67
N SER A 68 -36.45 -13.42 31.45
CA SER A 68 -36.98 -12.50 30.43
C SER A 68 -38.39 -12.82 29.97
N TYR A 69 -38.86 -14.08 30.06
CA TYR A 69 -40.24 -14.42 29.70
C TYR A 69 -41.27 -13.63 30.53
N SER A 70 -41.01 -13.49 31.82
CA SER A 70 -41.86 -12.76 32.78
C SER A 70 -41.81 -11.27 32.48
N CYS A 71 -40.62 -10.71 32.29
CA CYS A 71 -40.42 -9.31 31.93
C CYS A 71 -41.15 -8.95 30.63
N LEU A 72 -40.93 -9.73 29.56
CA LEU A 72 -41.55 -9.50 28.26
C LEU A 72 -43.07 -9.66 28.30
N GLY A 73 -43.59 -10.59 29.12
CA GLY A 73 -45.03 -10.76 29.30
C GLY A 73 -45.70 -9.54 29.94
N CYS A 74 -45.14 -9.03 31.04
CA CYS A 74 -45.70 -7.89 31.75
C CYS A 74 -45.48 -6.56 31.00
N HIS A 75 -44.30 -6.36 30.40
CA HIS A 75 -43.98 -5.13 29.67
C HIS A 75 -44.60 -5.06 28.26
N LYS A 76 -45.18 -6.15 27.75
CA LYS A 76 -45.99 -6.17 26.51
C LYS A 76 -47.40 -5.56 26.72
N ALA A 77 -47.93 -5.59 27.95
CA ALA A 77 -49.27 -5.12 28.29
C ALA A 77 -49.24 -3.71 28.94
N ASP A 78 -49.30 -2.67 28.10
CA ASP A 78 -49.85 -1.33 28.36
C ASP A 78 -49.51 -0.53 29.63
N THR A 79 -48.35 -0.71 30.28
CA THR A 79 -48.03 0.10 31.48
C THR A 79 -46.73 0.88 31.47
N VAL A 80 -45.72 0.58 30.63
CA VAL A 80 -44.43 1.30 30.72
C VAL A 80 -43.80 1.76 29.40
N ASN A 81 -43.76 0.98 28.30
CA ASN A 81 -43.36 1.46 26.97
C ASN A 81 -43.48 0.31 25.92
N PRO A 82 -44.61 0.15 25.21
CA PRO A 82 -44.80 -0.99 24.29
C PRO A 82 -43.76 -1.04 23.15
N ASN A 83 -43.17 0.11 22.80
CA ASN A 83 -42.14 0.19 21.76
C ASN A 83 -40.80 -0.42 22.19
N ALA A 84 -40.50 -0.49 23.49
CA ALA A 84 -39.23 -1.03 23.99
C ALA A 84 -39.12 -2.54 23.81
N VAL A 85 -40.18 -3.29 24.12
CA VAL A 85 -40.24 -4.75 23.95
C VAL A 85 -40.14 -5.14 22.47
N SER A 86 -40.88 -4.44 21.61
CA SER A 86 -40.83 -4.67 20.16
C SER A 86 -39.43 -4.39 19.59
N ARG A 87 -38.79 -3.29 19.99
CA ARG A 87 -37.41 -2.95 19.61
C ARG A 87 -36.39 -3.99 20.08
N TYR A 88 -36.51 -4.44 21.33
CA TYR A 88 -35.65 -5.47 21.90
C TYR A 88 -35.75 -6.79 21.12
N LEU A 89 -36.96 -7.27 20.84
CA LEU A 89 -37.16 -8.51 20.10
C LEU A 89 -36.64 -8.45 18.65
N GLN A 90 -36.53 -7.26 18.06
CA GLN A 90 -35.94 -7.03 16.74
C GLN A 90 -34.42 -6.77 16.77
N SER A 91 -33.85 -6.59 17.95
CA SER A 91 -32.46 -6.16 18.11
C SER A 91 -31.45 -7.28 17.85
N LYS A 92 -30.18 -6.89 17.70
CA LYS A 92 -29.04 -7.83 17.67
C LYS A 92 -28.71 -8.45 19.04
N HIS A 93 -29.46 -8.15 20.10
CA HIS A 93 -29.37 -8.91 21.36
C HIS A 93 -30.27 -10.15 21.37
N VAL A 94 -31.21 -10.23 20.41
CA VAL A 94 -32.14 -11.34 20.23
C VAL A 94 -31.92 -12.00 18.86
N ILE A 95 -32.03 -11.23 17.77
CA ILE A 95 -31.89 -11.70 16.39
C ILE A 95 -30.47 -11.38 15.89
N HIS A 96 -29.50 -12.21 16.25
CA HIS A 96 -28.07 -12.01 15.91
C HIS A 96 -27.50 -13.11 15.00
N SER A 97 -26.18 -13.26 14.97
CA SER A 97 -25.47 -14.18 14.07
C SER A 97 -25.85 -15.63 14.34
N LEU A 98 -26.01 -16.42 13.26
CA LEU A 98 -26.26 -17.86 13.35
C LEU A 98 -25.07 -18.65 13.92
N THR A 99 -23.90 -18.01 14.04
CA THR A 99 -22.67 -18.60 14.59
C THR A 99 -22.72 -18.82 16.10
N VAL A 100 -23.59 -18.10 16.82
CA VAL A 100 -23.76 -18.26 18.27
C VAL A 100 -25.22 -18.63 18.56
N ASN A 101 -25.42 -19.73 19.30
CA ASN A 101 -26.73 -20.30 19.60
C ASN A 101 -26.71 -20.98 20.97
N ALA A 102 -27.82 -21.57 21.40
CA ALA A 102 -27.93 -22.19 22.72
C ALA A 102 -26.93 -23.35 22.95
N GLY A 103 -26.47 -24.01 21.87
CA GLY A 103 -25.45 -25.06 21.91
C GLY A 103 -24.00 -24.56 21.90
N SER A 104 -23.77 -23.25 21.83
CA SER A 104 -22.40 -22.70 21.77
C SER A 104 -21.62 -22.90 23.09
N PRO A 105 -20.27 -22.91 23.03
CA PRO A 105 -19.43 -23.01 24.22
C PRO A 105 -19.71 -21.92 25.25
N ALA A 106 -19.42 -22.19 26.53
CA ALA A 106 -19.63 -21.25 27.63
C ALA A 106 -18.93 -19.90 27.40
N THR A 107 -17.76 -19.89 26.76
CA THR A 107 -17.04 -18.66 26.40
C THR A 107 -17.89 -17.69 25.55
N CYS A 108 -18.72 -18.20 24.63
CA CYS A 108 -19.64 -17.37 23.85
C CYS A 108 -20.91 -17.05 24.65
N ARG A 109 -21.46 -18.03 25.37
CA ARG A 109 -22.72 -17.85 26.12
C ARG A 109 -22.57 -16.90 27.31
N ASN A 110 -21.38 -16.77 27.90
CA ASN A 110 -21.11 -15.77 28.94
C ASN A 110 -21.40 -14.33 28.49
N CYS A 111 -21.42 -14.05 27.18
CA CYS A 111 -21.75 -12.74 26.66
C CYS A 111 -23.03 -12.73 25.82
N HIS A 112 -23.43 -13.85 25.21
CA HIS A 112 -24.59 -13.94 24.31
C HIS A 112 -25.85 -14.58 24.93
N ASP A 113 -25.72 -15.20 26.10
CA ASP A 113 -26.81 -15.71 26.93
C ASP A 113 -26.31 -15.87 28.39
N PRO A 114 -25.88 -14.77 29.04
CA PRO A 114 -25.16 -14.83 30.32
C PRO A 114 -25.98 -15.43 31.47
N ILE A 115 -27.30 -15.41 31.34
CA ILE A 115 -28.25 -15.90 32.34
C ILE A 115 -28.79 -17.30 31.95
N GLY A 116 -28.63 -17.72 30.70
CA GLY A 116 -29.17 -18.97 30.19
C GLY A 116 -30.68 -18.92 29.96
N ASP A 117 -31.25 -17.73 29.75
CA ASP A 117 -32.68 -17.53 29.53
C ASP A 117 -33.04 -17.28 28.05
N GLY A 118 -32.11 -17.53 27.11
CA GLY A 118 -32.38 -17.46 25.67
C GLY A 118 -33.56 -18.32 25.20
N GLY A 119 -33.75 -19.51 25.79
CA GLY A 119 -34.91 -20.36 25.51
C GLY A 119 -36.25 -19.75 25.92
N LEU A 120 -36.26 -18.95 27.00
CA LEU A 120 -37.41 -18.18 27.46
C LEU A 120 -37.73 -17.02 26.51
N VAL A 121 -36.71 -16.33 26.00
CA VAL A 121 -36.85 -15.29 24.97
C VAL A 121 -37.38 -15.87 23.66
N GLN A 122 -36.90 -17.06 23.28
CA GLN A 122 -37.29 -17.74 22.04
C GLN A 122 -38.80 -17.94 21.93
N SER A 123 -39.46 -18.36 23.01
CA SER A 123 -40.91 -18.60 23.01
C SER A 123 -41.69 -17.31 22.75
N ARG A 124 -41.24 -16.17 23.28
CA ARG A 124 -41.84 -14.85 23.00
C ARG A 124 -41.50 -14.34 21.60
N LEU A 125 -40.29 -14.58 21.13
CA LEU A 125 -39.86 -14.23 19.78
C LEU A 125 -40.70 -14.96 18.71
N LYS A 126 -40.99 -16.26 18.91
CA LYS A 126 -41.87 -17.03 18.01
C LYS A 126 -43.23 -16.37 17.82
N THR A 127 -43.89 -15.99 18.93
CA THR A 127 -45.17 -15.28 18.87
C THR A 127 -45.02 -13.93 18.17
N PHE A 128 -43.99 -13.16 18.51
CA PHE A 128 -43.74 -11.86 17.90
C PHE A 128 -43.54 -11.95 16.38
N LEU A 129 -42.78 -12.92 15.89
CA LEU A 129 -42.54 -13.12 14.46
C LEU A 129 -43.80 -13.59 13.72
N ALA A 130 -44.64 -14.42 14.35
CA ALA A 130 -45.94 -14.79 13.80
C ALA A 130 -46.87 -13.58 13.65
N ASP A 131 -46.86 -12.66 14.62
CA ASP A 131 -47.61 -11.42 14.59
C ASP A 131 -47.01 -10.37 13.61
N ASN A 132 -45.76 -10.55 13.18
CA ASN A 132 -45.01 -9.60 12.35
C ASN A 132 -44.33 -10.27 11.14
N PRO A 133 -45.11 -10.72 10.13
CA PRO A 133 -44.60 -11.54 9.03
C PRO A 133 -43.52 -10.84 8.18
N ALA A 134 -43.55 -9.51 8.07
CA ALA A 134 -42.51 -8.77 7.35
C ALA A 134 -41.13 -8.86 8.05
N ILE A 135 -41.12 -8.83 9.39
CA ILE A 135 -39.89 -8.97 10.19
C ILE A 135 -39.37 -10.40 10.10
N ALA A 136 -40.28 -11.38 10.14
CA ALA A 136 -39.95 -12.80 9.97
C ALA A 136 -39.34 -13.07 8.58
N ALA A 137 -39.91 -12.49 7.52
CA ALA A 137 -39.39 -12.61 6.16
C ALA A 137 -38.00 -11.98 6.00
N ALA A 138 -37.75 -10.84 6.66
CA ALA A 138 -36.44 -10.19 6.66
C ALA A 138 -35.38 -10.96 7.48
N ASN A 139 -35.79 -11.87 8.37
CA ASN A 139 -34.92 -12.62 9.26
C ASN A 139 -35.30 -14.12 9.27
N PRO A 140 -35.12 -14.85 8.15
CA PRO A 140 -35.62 -16.21 8.00
C PRO A 140 -35.00 -17.21 9.00
N ASN A 141 -33.85 -16.88 9.56
CA ASN A 141 -33.13 -17.68 10.56
C ASN A 141 -33.09 -17.01 11.95
N ALA A 142 -34.08 -16.16 12.27
CA ALA A 142 -34.11 -15.45 13.55
C ALA A 142 -34.04 -16.37 14.79
N ILE A 143 -34.42 -17.64 14.64
CA ILE A 143 -34.27 -18.68 15.66
C ILE A 143 -33.40 -19.80 15.08
N PRO A 144 -32.16 -19.98 15.57
CA PRO A 144 -31.30 -21.07 15.13
C PRO A 144 -31.89 -22.45 15.44
N ALA A 145 -31.58 -23.45 14.61
CA ALA A 145 -32.03 -24.83 14.82
C ALA A 145 -31.54 -25.43 16.16
N ALA A 146 -30.36 -25.03 16.61
CA ALA A 146 -29.78 -25.43 17.90
C ALA A 146 -30.35 -24.67 19.11
N GLY A 147 -31.34 -23.80 18.91
CA GLY A 147 -31.96 -22.97 19.95
C GLY A 147 -31.34 -21.57 20.07
N LEU A 148 -32.14 -20.62 20.55
CA LEU A 148 -31.76 -19.22 20.67
C LEU A 148 -30.84 -18.98 21.87
N ALA A 149 -29.69 -18.34 21.65
CA ALA A 149 -28.93 -17.63 22.67
C ALA A 149 -29.32 -16.14 22.58
N ALA A 150 -29.77 -15.52 23.66
CA ALA A 150 -30.18 -14.12 23.66
C ALA A 150 -29.79 -13.42 24.97
N ILE A 151 -29.57 -12.11 24.91
CA ILE A 151 -29.31 -11.29 26.10
C ILE A 151 -30.63 -11.00 26.80
N GLY A 152 -30.91 -11.67 27.92
CA GLY A 152 -32.10 -11.39 28.71
C GLY A 152 -32.11 -10.00 29.38
N CYS A 153 -33.30 -9.53 29.77
CA CYS A 153 -33.47 -8.20 30.38
C CYS A 153 -32.62 -8.01 31.65
N GLU A 154 -32.54 -9.06 32.48
CA GLU A 154 -31.82 -9.06 33.75
C GLU A 154 -30.29 -9.03 33.57
N ALA A 155 -29.77 -9.25 32.36
CA ALA A 155 -28.35 -9.11 32.06
C ALA A 155 -27.90 -7.64 32.08
N CYS A 156 -28.80 -6.71 31.75
CA CYS A 156 -28.53 -5.27 31.76
C CYS A 156 -29.07 -4.59 33.01
N HIS A 157 -30.24 -5.02 33.50
CA HIS A 157 -30.96 -4.38 34.59
C HIS A 157 -30.67 -4.98 35.97
N GLY A 158 -30.07 -6.18 36.03
CA GLY A 158 -29.96 -6.98 37.25
C GLY A 158 -31.24 -7.74 37.58
N ALA A 159 -31.19 -8.57 38.63
CA ALA A 159 -32.30 -9.45 38.99
C ALA A 159 -33.56 -8.70 39.49
N GLY A 160 -34.74 -9.21 39.11
CA GLY A 160 -36.04 -8.58 39.25
C GLY A 160 -36.69 -8.62 40.65
N GLY A 161 -36.04 -8.06 41.69
CA GLY A 161 -36.53 -8.10 43.08
C GLY A 161 -38.00 -7.63 43.27
N LYS A 162 -38.35 -6.43 42.76
CA LYS A 162 -39.73 -5.89 42.84
C LYS A 162 -40.80 -6.72 42.11
N HIS A 163 -40.39 -7.57 41.17
CA HIS A 163 -41.31 -8.36 40.34
C HIS A 163 -41.67 -9.70 40.99
N PHE A 164 -41.03 -10.05 42.10
CA PHE A 164 -41.28 -11.26 42.91
C PHE A 164 -41.91 -10.97 44.29
N GLY A 165 -42.44 -9.75 44.50
CA GLY A 165 -42.96 -9.35 45.81
C GLY A 165 -41.88 -9.04 46.87
N ALA A 166 -40.59 -9.02 46.49
CA ALA A 166 -39.55 -8.45 47.34
C ALA A 166 -39.60 -6.91 47.25
N THR A 167 -39.37 -6.20 48.36
CA THR A 167 -39.45 -4.73 48.42
C THR A 167 -38.27 -4.01 47.74
N VAL A 168 -37.32 -4.74 47.17
CA VAL A 168 -36.07 -4.20 46.62
C VAL A 168 -36.24 -3.85 45.14
N PRO A 169 -36.05 -2.57 44.71
CA PRO A 169 -36.07 -2.17 43.30
C PRO A 169 -35.14 -3.00 42.41
N ILE A 170 -35.43 -3.04 41.11
CA ILE A 170 -34.45 -3.53 40.13
C ILE A 170 -33.11 -2.79 40.38
N PRO A 171 -31.99 -3.51 40.53
CA PRO A 171 -30.71 -2.92 40.93
C PRO A 171 -30.24 -1.82 39.98
N VAL A 172 -30.41 -2.01 38.66
CA VAL A 172 -29.96 -1.08 37.63
C VAL A 172 -31.13 -0.67 36.73
N ALA A 173 -32.02 0.16 37.25
CA ALA A 173 -33.17 0.67 36.49
C ALA A 173 -32.77 1.48 35.24
N LYS A 174 -31.57 2.08 35.25
CA LYS A 174 -31.02 2.89 34.15
C LYS A 174 -29.59 2.41 33.82
N PRO A 175 -29.43 1.32 33.05
CA PRO A 175 -28.12 0.76 32.70
C PRO A 175 -27.19 1.81 32.12
N ASP A 176 -26.00 1.94 32.70
CA ASP A 176 -24.93 2.82 32.22
C ASP A 176 -24.00 2.06 31.25
N PHE A 177 -22.93 2.72 30.82
CA PHE A 177 -21.92 2.12 29.94
C PHE A 177 -21.23 0.88 30.55
N ASN A 178 -21.19 0.71 31.89
CA ASN A 178 -20.60 -0.46 32.53
C ASN A 178 -21.44 -1.72 32.27
N ALA A 179 -22.76 -1.59 32.24
CA ALA A 179 -23.64 -2.71 31.90
C ALA A 179 -23.37 -3.24 30.48
N CYS A 180 -23.13 -2.34 29.51
CA CYS A 180 -22.71 -2.73 28.16
C CYS A 180 -21.28 -3.32 28.15
N GLY A 181 -20.38 -2.73 28.94
CA GLY A 181 -18.99 -3.14 29.07
C GLY A 181 -18.78 -4.53 29.66
N ALA A 182 -19.78 -5.14 30.32
CA ALA A 182 -19.70 -6.52 30.79
C ALA A 182 -19.46 -7.52 29.64
N CYS A 183 -19.98 -7.23 28.45
CA CYS A 183 -19.85 -8.07 27.26
C CYS A 183 -18.97 -7.45 26.17
N HIS A 184 -18.92 -6.11 26.05
CA HIS A 184 -18.19 -5.42 24.99
C HIS A 184 -16.81 -4.90 25.44
N ASN A 185 -15.96 -5.81 25.94
CA ASN A 185 -14.65 -5.48 26.50
C ASN A 185 -13.53 -6.38 25.94
N ALA A 186 -12.28 -6.03 26.29
CA ALA A 186 -11.03 -6.67 25.85
C ALA A 186 -11.00 -8.20 25.96
N ASN A 187 -11.76 -8.77 26.90
CA ASN A 187 -11.76 -10.20 27.18
C ASN A 187 -12.76 -10.99 26.34
N THR A 188 -13.53 -10.33 25.47
CA THR A 188 -14.50 -10.97 24.58
C THR A 188 -13.91 -11.04 23.16
N PRO A 189 -13.42 -12.21 22.70
CA PRO A 189 -12.90 -12.34 21.35
C PRO A 189 -14.07 -12.41 20.37
N HIS A 190 -14.49 -11.27 19.81
CA HIS A 190 -15.33 -11.29 18.63
C HIS A 190 -14.47 -11.72 17.43
N LEU A 191 -15.03 -12.55 16.54
CA LEU A 191 -14.40 -12.87 15.26
C LEU A 191 -14.04 -11.55 14.57
N ALA A 192 -12.85 -11.49 13.98
CA ALA A 192 -12.15 -10.29 13.51
C ALA A 192 -12.83 -9.50 12.36
N ASN A 193 -14.13 -9.72 12.14
CA ASN A 193 -14.96 -9.11 11.10
C ASN A 193 -15.64 -7.80 11.55
N ASN A 194 -15.46 -7.35 12.80
CA ASN A 194 -16.08 -6.11 13.29
C ASN A 194 -15.04 -5.03 13.57
N LEU A 195 -14.61 -4.35 12.50
CA LEU A 195 -13.38 -3.54 12.42
C LEU A 195 -13.34 -2.30 13.32
N PHE A 196 -14.49 -1.83 13.81
CA PHE A 196 -14.58 -0.71 14.76
C PHE A 196 -14.93 -1.15 16.18
N ILE A 197 -15.36 -2.39 16.33
CA ILE A 197 -15.56 -3.07 17.60
C ILE A 197 -14.39 -4.03 17.74
N GLY A 198 -13.17 -3.46 17.73
CA GLY A 198 -12.02 -4.18 18.23
C GLY A 198 -12.33 -4.71 19.63
N ASN A 199 -11.57 -5.71 20.08
CA ASN A 199 -11.81 -6.33 21.39
C ASN A 199 -11.85 -5.27 22.52
N ASN A 200 -11.36 -4.04 22.35
CA ASN A 200 -11.22 -3.04 23.42
C ASN A 200 -12.29 -1.93 23.45
N LEU A 201 -13.52 -2.16 22.94
CA LEU A 201 -14.56 -1.12 22.85
C LEU A 201 -14.78 -0.37 24.17
N PHE A 202 -15.06 -1.09 25.26
CA PHE A 202 -15.30 -0.52 26.57
C PHE A 202 -14.06 0.19 27.14
N GLU A 203 -12.89 -0.41 26.95
CA GLU A 203 -11.59 0.17 27.35
C GLU A 203 -11.34 1.50 26.63
N ASN A 204 -11.66 1.58 25.36
CA ASN A 204 -11.51 2.77 24.55
C ASN A 204 -12.51 3.85 24.96
N PHE A 205 -13.76 3.47 25.22
CA PHE A 205 -14.77 4.40 25.72
C PHE A 205 -14.41 5.01 27.07
N LYS A 206 -13.83 4.22 27.99
CA LYS A 206 -13.35 4.71 29.30
C LYS A 206 -12.28 5.81 29.20
N LEU A 207 -11.51 5.83 28.13
CA LEU A 207 -10.47 6.84 27.89
C LEU A 207 -10.99 8.06 27.12
N SER A 208 -12.17 7.94 26.52
CA SER A 208 -12.72 8.91 25.58
C SER A 208 -13.05 10.27 26.20
N GLY A 209 -13.04 11.30 25.35
CA GLY A 209 -13.58 12.61 25.69
C GLY A 209 -15.10 12.59 25.97
N HIS A 210 -15.83 11.60 25.46
CA HIS A 210 -17.26 11.42 25.74
C HIS A 210 -17.52 11.10 27.21
N LEU A 211 -16.72 10.25 27.84
CA LEU A 211 -16.87 9.98 29.28
C LEU A 211 -16.49 11.20 30.14
N LYS A 212 -15.69 12.12 29.60
CA LYS A 212 -15.27 13.38 30.25
C LYS A 212 -16.11 14.59 29.80
N SER A 213 -17.24 14.36 29.12
CA SER A 213 -17.99 15.40 28.40
C SER A 213 -18.45 16.55 29.30
N ILE A 214 -18.96 16.25 30.50
CA ILE A 214 -19.46 17.26 31.46
C ILE A 214 -18.32 18.12 32.00
N ALA A 215 -17.22 17.48 32.42
CA ALA A 215 -16.06 18.18 32.98
C ALA A 215 -15.39 19.07 31.92
N THR A 216 -15.35 18.60 30.66
CA THR A 216 -14.80 19.37 29.53
C THR A 216 -15.63 20.63 29.24
N ALA A 217 -16.93 20.62 29.54
CA ALA A 217 -17.79 21.80 29.46
C ALA A 217 -17.69 22.72 30.70
N GLY A 218 -16.86 22.39 31.69
CA GLY A 218 -16.71 23.18 32.93
C GLY A 218 -17.83 22.96 33.97
N PHE A 219 -18.58 21.86 33.87
CA PHE A 219 -19.68 21.53 34.80
C PHE A 219 -19.36 20.28 35.64
N THR A 220 -20.29 19.92 36.54
CA THR A 220 -20.25 18.66 37.31
C THR A 220 -21.53 17.88 37.09
N SER A 221 -21.54 16.58 37.43
CA SER A 221 -22.75 15.74 37.36
C SER A 221 -23.90 16.22 38.25
N ALA A 222 -23.64 17.12 39.20
CA ALA A 222 -24.68 17.67 40.07
C ALA A 222 -25.64 18.59 39.31
N SER A 223 -25.12 19.42 38.38
CA SER A 223 -25.91 20.38 37.61
C SER A 223 -25.21 20.83 36.34
N ILE A 224 -25.93 20.84 35.21
CA ILE A 224 -25.51 21.39 33.92
C ILE A 224 -26.65 22.20 33.30
N THR A 225 -26.36 23.28 32.58
CA THR A 225 -27.42 24.04 31.86
C THR A 225 -28.09 23.14 30.83
N ALA A 226 -29.36 23.39 30.50
CA ALA A 226 -30.04 22.62 29.45
C ALA A 226 -29.32 22.74 28.10
N PHE A 227 -28.81 23.92 27.78
CA PHE A 227 -27.98 24.19 26.60
C PHE A 227 -26.72 23.33 26.55
N CYS A 228 -25.85 23.36 27.56
CA CYS A 228 -24.64 22.54 27.56
C CYS A 228 -24.96 21.04 27.71
N GLY A 229 -25.97 20.72 28.53
CA GLY A 229 -26.43 19.36 28.80
C GLY A 229 -26.93 18.63 27.56
N ARG A 230 -27.50 19.36 26.59
CA ARG A 230 -27.93 18.83 25.29
C ARG A 230 -26.84 18.04 24.56
N CYS A 231 -25.57 18.45 24.68
CA CYS A 231 -24.44 17.81 24.00
C CYS A 231 -23.52 17.07 24.98
N HIS A 232 -23.40 17.57 26.21
CA HIS A 232 -22.41 17.08 27.17
C HIS A 232 -22.97 16.11 28.21
N SER A 233 -24.26 15.77 28.18
CA SER A 233 -24.86 14.78 29.09
C SER A 233 -25.76 13.79 28.36
N ASP A 234 -25.88 12.57 28.90
CA ASP A 234 -26.80 11.55 28.37
C ASP A 234 -28.27 11.98 28.46
N GLU A 235 -28.67 12.47 29.63
CA GLU A 235 -30.04 12.87 29.90
C GLU A 235 -30.45 14.06 29.03
N GLY A 236 -29.60 15.08 28.92
CA GLY A 236 -29.88 16.25 28.10
C GLY A 236 -29.99 15.92 26.62
N PHE A 237 -29.11 15.06 26.09
CA PHE A 237 -29.24 14.59 24.71
C PHE A 237 -30.58 13.88 24.49
N ARG A 238 -30.90 12.87 25.30
CA ARG A 238 -32.12 12.08 25.11
C ARG A 238 -33.39 12.91 25.30
N GLN A 239 -33.34 13.96 26.10
CA GLN A 239 -34.47 14.85 26.34
C GLN A 239 -34.67 15.88 25.23
N TYR A 240 -33.59 16.44 24.69
CA TYR A 240 -33.67 17.63 23.85
C TYR A 240 -33.26 17.40 22.38
N ALA A 241 -32.59 16.31 22.03
CA ALA A 241 -32.04 16.12 20.68
C ALA A 241 -33.09 16.07 19.57
N SER A 242 -34.19 15.37 19.77
CA SER A 242 -35.23 15.23 18.76
C SER A 242 -35.91 16.55 18.37
N THR A 243 -35.91 17.54 19.25
CA THR A 243 -36.57 18.85 19.02
C THR A 243 -35.60 19.97 18.64
N THR A 244 -34.30 19.72 18.70
CA THR A 244 -33.24 20.72 18.47
C THR A 244 -32.24 20.31 17.40
N THR A 245 -32.44 19.15 16.75
CA THR A 245 -31.59 18.70 15.65
C THR A 245 -31.62 19.70 14.49
N GLY A 246 -30.44 20.09 13.99
CA GLY A 246 -30.30 21.05 12.90
C GLY A 246 -30.39 22.53 13.31
N PHE A 247 -30.56 22.82 14.60
CA PHE A 247 -30.46 24.19 15.11
C PHE A 247 -29.01 24.65 15.09
N ASP A 248 -28.79 25.88 14.62
CA ASP A 248 -27.53 26.59 14.83
C ASP A 248 -27.42 27.09 16.27
N ASP A 249 -26.30 27.74 16.57
CA ASP A 249 -25.98 28.26 17.89
C ASP A 249 -27.08 29.18 18.46
N THR A 250 -27.55 30.14 17.65
CA THR A 250 -28.57 31.11 18.06
C THR A 250 -29.91 30.44 18.33
N ALA A 251 -30.30 29.49 17.49
CA ALA A 251 -31.53 28.73 17.66
C ALA A 251 -31.48 27.82 18.91
N LEU A 252 -30.32 27.21 19.20
CA LEU A 252 -30.13 26.42 20.42
C LEU A 252 -30.24 27.28 21.69
N HIS A 253 -29.56 28.43 21.73
CA HIS A 253 -29.65 29.37 22.85
C HIS A 253 -31.10 29.80 23.11
N SER A 254 -31.80 30.18 22.03
CA SER A 254 -33.21 30.58 22.10
C SER A 254 -34.11 29.47 22.66
N ALA A 255 -33.83 28.22 22.31
CA ALA A 255 -34.64 27.07 22.71
C ALA A 255 -34.33 26.56 24.13
N LEU A 256 -33.08 26.67 24.60
CA LEU A 256 -32.61 25.94 25.77
C LEU A 256 -32.18 26.81 26.96
N ASP A 257 -31.78 28.07 26.75
CA ASP A 257 -31.26 28.91 27.85
C ASP A 257 -32.32 29.24 28.91
N THR A 258 -33.59 29.25 28.51
CA THR A 258 -34.72 29.53 29.40
C THR A 258 -35.14 28.30 30.22
N LEU A 259 -34.61 27.13 29.90
CA LEU A 259 -34.95 25.88 30.58
C LEU A 259 -34.12 25.72 31.87
N PRO A 260 -34.70 25.11 32.92
CA PRO A 260 -33.96 24.88 34.15
C PRO A 260 -32.75 23.96 33.91
N PRO A 261 -31.66 24.12 34.70
CA PRO A 261 -30.53 23.19 34.66
C PRO A 261 -30.95 21.75 34.93
N LEU A 262 -30.29 20.82 34.26
CA LEU A 262 -30.44 19.38 34.49
C LEU A 262 -29.62 18.98 35.70
N ALA A 263 -30.23 18.24 36.63
CA ALA A 263 -29.57 17.72 37.83
C ALA A 263 -29.34 16.20 37.76
N ASN A 264 -28.33 15.71 38.48
CA ASN A 264 -27.96 14.29 38.56
C ASN A 264 -27.77 13.65 37.18
N VAL A 265 -26.97 14.32 36.35
CA VAL A 265 -26.72 13.91 34.97
C VAL A 265 -25.48 13.03 34.85
N SER A 266 -25.53 12.15 33.87
CA SER A 266 -24.43 11.30 33.46
C SER A 266 -23.68 11.96 32.30
N PRO A 267 -22.34 11.80 32.20
CA PRO A 267 -21.64 12.13 30.96
C PRO A 267 -22.18 11.30 29.80
N VAL A 268 -21.79 11.60 28.56
CA VAL A 268 -22.20 10.82 27.38
C VAL A 268 -21.99 9.33 27.64
N GLN A 269 -22.99 8.52 27.27
CA GLN A 269 -23.08 7.08 27.46
C GLN A 269 -23.24 6.36 26.12
N CYS A 270 -23.06 5.03 26.08
CA CYS A 270 -23.45 4.23 24.90
C CYS A 270 -24.93 4.48 24.52
N ARG A 271 -25.81 4.57 25.54
CA ARG A 271 -27.25 4.84 25.36
C ARG A 271 -27.58 6.27 24.95
N THR A 272 -26.61 7.18 24.94
CA THR A 272 -26.78 8.52 24.39
C THR A 272 -26.88 8.43 22.87
N CYS A 273 -25.99 7.64 22.27
CA CYS A 273 -25.91 7.42 20.82
C CYS A 273 -26.86 6.31 20.33
N HIS A 274 -26.96 5.23 21.11
CA HIS A 274 -27.77 4.06 20.77
C HIS A 274 -29.08 4.01 21.55
N GLU A 275 -30.13 3.54 20.91
CA GLU A 275 -31.34 3.11 21.59
C GLU A 275 -31.05 1.78 22.31
N SER A 276 -31.16 1.76 23.64
CA SER A 276 -30.68 0.65 24.48
C SER A 276 -31.39 -0.68 24.24
N HIS A 277 -32.60 -0.67 23.69
CA HIS A 277 -33.35 -1.89 23.41
C HIS A 277 -33.14 -2.37 21.98
N SER A 278 -33.10 -1.48 20.97
CA SER A 278 -32.84 -1.91 19.58
C SER A 278 -31.35 -2.08 19.24
N GLY A 279 -30.46 -1.38 19.95
CA GLY A 279 -29.04 -1.24 19.60
C GLY A 279 -28.77 -0.29 18.42
N GLN A 280 -29.81 0.23 17.77
CA GLN A 280 -29.67 1.14 16.62
C GLN A 280 -29.31 2.55 17.08
N LEU A 281 -28.73 3.34 16.17
CA LEU A 281 -28.48 4.77 16.41
C LEU A 281 -29.81 5.50 16.66
N ARG A 282 -29.79 6.50 17.55
CA ARG A 282 -30.99 7.27 17.90
C ARG A 282 -31.45 8.22 16.81
N MET A 283 -30.57 8.63 15.91
CA MET A 283 -30.92 9.45 14.75
C MET A 283 -31.24 8.55 13.55
N ALA A 284 -32.18 8.99 12.73
CA ALA A 284 -32.51 8.34 11.47
C ALA A 284 -31.72 8.99 10.31
N ALA A 285 -31.55 8.25 9.22
CA ALA A 285 -31.05 8.82 7.98
C ALA A 285 -32.07 9.83 7.39
N THR A 286 -31.57 10.92 6.80
CA THR A 286 -32.38 11.87 6.04
C THR A 286 -32.41 11.43 4.59
N THR A 287 -33.60 11.44 3.97
CA THR A 287 -33.77 11.15 2.54
C THR A 287 -34.32 12.36 1.79
N LEU A 288 -33.88 12.54 0.55
CA LEU A 288 -34.46 13.51 -0.39
C LEU A 288 -35.00 12.79 -1.62
N SER A 289 -36.12 13.30 -2.14
CA SER A 289 -36.67 12.90 -3.43
C SER A 289 -35.94 13.66 -4.52
N VAL A 290 -35.26 12.95 -5.42
CA VAL A 290 -34.42 13.55 -6.47
C VAL A 290 -34.85 13.06 -7.86
N ASP A 291 -34.68 13.93 -8.86
CA ASP A 291 -34.73 13.54 -10.26
C ASP A 291 -33.47 12.72 -10.58
N ASP A 292 -33.62 11.41 -10.75
CA ASP A 292 -32.47 10.52 -10.90
C ASP A 292 -31.88 10.63 -12.30
N ASP A 293 -32.66 10.92 -13.35
CA ASP A 293 -32.24 10.77 -14.75
C ASP A 293 -32.35 12.05 -15.60
N GLY A 294 -32.81 13.15 -15.01
CA GLY A 294 -32.96 14.45 -15.67
C GLY A 294 -34.19 14.51 -16.57
N ASN A 295 -35.06 13.51 -16.51
CA ASN A 295 -36.27 13.43 -17.30
C ASN A 295 -37.49 13.75 -16.43
N PRO A 296 -38.15 14.91 -16.61
CA PRO A 296 -39.31 15.27 -15.79
C PRO A 296 -40.53 14.33 -15.94
N ALA A 297 -40.48 13.37 -16.87
CA ALA A 297 -41.51 12.34 -17.04
C ALA A 297 -41.30 11.08 -16.19
N THR A 298 -40.12 10.89 -15.57
CA THR A 298 -39.85 9.76 -14.67
C THR A 298 -40.14 10.15 -13.22
N ALA A 299 -40.53 9.18 -12.41
CA ALA A 299 -40.80 9.44 -11.01
C ALA A 299 -39.48 9.65 -10.26
N ASN A 300 -39.42 10.72 -9.46
CA ASN A 300 -38.31 10.94 -8.54
C ASN A 300 -38.10 9.73 -7.63
N VAL A 301 -36.84 9.50 -7.27
CA VAL A 301 -36.43 8.41 -6.39
C VAL A 301 -36.01 8.97 -5.04
N SER A 302 -36.29 8.21 -3.98
CA SER A 302 -35.82 8.54 -2.64
C SER A 302 -34.36 8.11 -2.49
N LYS A 303 -33.46 9.06 -2.17
CA LYS A 303 -32.05 8.81 -1.89
C LYS A 303 -31.70 9.29 -0.49
N VAL A 304 -30.85 8.55 0.21
CA VAL A 304 -30.25 9.00 1.47
C VAL A 304 -29.31 10.17 1.17
N VAL A 305 -29.52 11.29 1.85
CA VAL A 305 -28.67 12.49 1.76
C VAL A 305 -27.77 12.63 3.00
N PHE A 306 -28.25 12.20 4.15
CA PHE A 306 -27.46 12.17 5.38
C PHE A 306 -27.70 10.83 6.07
N SER A 307 -26.64 10.12 6.40
CA SER A 307 -26.70 8.84 7.09
C SER A 307 -27.18 9.00 8.53
N ALA A 308 -27.62 7.92 9.16
CA ALA A 308 -28.00 7.94 10.57
C ALA A 308 -26.79 8.32 11.44
N SER A 309 -25.60 7.80 11.14
CA SER A 309 -24.37 8.16 11.83
C SER A 309 -23.98 9.61 11.64
N PHE A 310 -24.06 10.14 10.41
CA PHE A 310 -23.76 11.54 10.15
C PHE A 310 -24.68 12.46 10.95
N ASN A 311 -26.00 12.23 10.88
CA ASN A 311 -26.99 12.99 11.63
C ASN A 311 -26.77 12.90 13.14
N LEU A 312 -26.36 11.73 13.64
CA LEU A 312 -26.04 11.56 15.06
C LEU A 312 -24.82 12.39 15.48
N CYS A 313 -23.73 12.34 14.73
CA CYS A 313 -22.52 13.09 15.06
C CYS A 313 -22.75 14.61 14.92
N SER A 314 -23.36 15.05 13.82
CA SER A 314 -23.58 16.47 13.54
C SER A 314 -24.59 17.14 14.48
N THR A 315 -25.43 16.36 15.18
CA THR A 315 -26.36 16.91 16.18
C THR A 315 -25.66 17.55 17.38
N CYS A 316 -24.42 17.17 17.68
CA CYS A 316 -23.59 17.76 18.73
C CYS A 316 -22.38 18.52 18.16
N HIS A 317 -21.80 18.02 17.06
CA HIS A 317 -20.63 18.63 16.42
C HIS A 317 -20.98 19.73 15.39
N MET A 318 -22.28 19.97 15.17
CA MET A 318 -22.85 21.13 14.49
C MET A 318 -22.21 21.42 13.11
N ASN A 319 -22.18 20.40 12.26
CA ASN A 319 -21.80 20.53 10.85
C ASN A 319 -23.06 20.78 10.00
N PHE A 320 -23.16 21.97 9.39
CA PHE A 320 -24.31 22.37 8.57
C PHE A 320 -23.94 22.29 7.10
N LEU A 321 -24.53 21.33 6.39
CA LEU A 321 -24.26 21.08 4.97
C LEU A 321 -25.51 21.32 4.13
N THR A 322 -25.32 21.98 2.99
CA THR A 322 -26.29 22.11 1.92
C THR A 322 -25.99 21.04 0.86
N PRO A 323 -26.87 20.04 0.67
CA PRO A 323 -26.68 18.99 -0.32
C PRO A 323 -27.17 19.43 -1.71
N THR A 324 -26.48 19.01 -2.76
CA THR A 324 -26.89 19.18 -4.16
C THR A 324 -26.81 17.84 -4.88
N TRP A 325 -27.88 17.44 -5.58
CA TRP A 325 -27.90 16.20 -6.36
C TRP A 325 -27.27 16.41 -7.74
N ASP A 326 -26.29 15.58 -8.06
CA ASP A 326 -25.66 15.48 -9.38
C ASP A 326 -26.24 14.28 -10.14
N VAL A 327 -27.03 14.60 -11.16
CA VAL A 327 -27.70 13.63 -12.05
C VAL A 327 -26.70 12.81 -12.86
N ALA A 328 -25.53 13.36 -13.22
CA ALA A 328 -24.54 12.65 -14.04
C ALA A 328 -23.81 11.58 -13.23
N THR A 329 -23.44 11.91 -11.99
CA THR A 329 -22.70 11.00 -11.11
C THR A 329 -23.59 10.17 -10.18
N LYS A 330 -24.89 10.50 -10.14
CA LYS A 330 -25.94 9.94 -9.25
C LYS A 330 -25.59 10.09 -7.78
N LYS A 331 -25.17 11.28 -7.36
CA LYS A 331 -24.68 11.54 -5.99
C LYS A 331 -25.06 12.90 -5.45
N PHE A 332 -25.04 13.00 -4.12
CA PHE A 332 -24.99 14.29 -3.46
C PHE A 332 -23.55 14.81 -3.40
N THR A 333 -23.41 16.09 -3.72
CA THR A 333 -22.29 16.92 -3.27
C THR A 333 -22.76 17.79 -2.11
N TYR A 334 -21.85 18.20 -1.24
CA TYR A 334 -22.19 18.89 0.00
C TYR A 334 -21.41 20.18 0.11
N LYS A 335 -22.07 21.26 0.50
CA LYS A 335 -21.44 22.56 0.74
C LYS A 335 -21.65 22.97 2.18
N GLN A 336 -20.60 23.33 2.91
CA GLN A 336 -20.76 23.89 4.25
C GLN A 336 -21.48 25.24 4.19
N ASP A 337 -22.43 25.47 5.09
CA ASP A 337 -23.11 26.75 5.25
C ASP A 337 -22.25 27.68 6.14
N PRO A 338 -21.55 28.68 5.58
CA PRO A 338 -20.66 29.54 6.35
C PRO A 338 -21.42 30.50 7.27
N ALA A 339 -22.74 30.65 7.11
CA ALA A 339 -23.56 31.48 7.98
C ALA A 339 -23.98 30.75 9.27
N LYS A 340 -23.81 29.43 9.34
CA LYS A 340 -24.16 28.60 10.49
C LYS A 340 -22.89 28.01 11.10
N VAL A 341 -22.33 28.73 12.07
CA VAL A 341 -21.11 28.33 12.79
C VAL A 341 -21.36 28.40 14.30
N LEU A 342 -20.80 27.44 15.04
CA LEU A 342 -20.75 27.51 16.50
C LEU A 342 -19.63 28.49 16.92
N LEU A 343 -20.00 29.63 17.52
CA LEU A 343 -19.08 30.71 17.89
C LEU A 343 -18.81 30.82 19.40
N LEU A 344 -19.44 30.01 20.26
CA LEU A 344 -19.27 30.12 21.71
C LEU A 344 -18.13 29.26 22.26
N GLY A 345 -17.14 29.89 22.92
CA GLY A 345 -16.29 29.31 23.98
C GLY A 345 -15.34 28.16 23.63
N HIS A 346 -15.56 27.48 22.50
CA HIS A 346 -14.68 26.51 21.88
C HIS A 346 -13.58 27.29 21.15
N THR A 347 -12.64 27.84 21.95
CA THR A 347 -11.56 28.72 21.48
C THR A 347 -10.49 28.00 20.66
N ASP A 348 -10.60 26.68 20.49
CA ASP A 348 -9.75 25.85 19.64
C ASP A 348 -10.41 25.48 18.29
N VAL A 349 -10.23 26.35 17.30
CA VAL A 349 -9.82 26.01 15.92
C VAL A 349 -10.66 25.00 15.08
N PHE A 350 -11.99 25.09 14.92
CA PHE A 350 -12.67 24.26 13.89
C PHE A 350 -13.84 24.91 13.11
N GLY A 351 -14.40 26.03 13.56
CA GLY A 351 -15.59 26.63 12.94
C GLY A 351 -15.39 27.31 11.58
N ALA A 352 -14.16 27.70 11.23
CA ALA A 352 -13.85 28.39 9.96
C ALA A 352 -13.11 27.51 8.94
N VAL A 353 -12.74 26.28 9.30
CA VAL A 353 -11.97 25.38 8.44
C VAL A 353 -12.77 24.11 8.24
N GLY A 354 -13.55 24.09 7.15
CA GLY A 354 -14.53 23.06 6.91
C GLY A 354 -13.95 21.65 6.88
N HIS A 355 -14.64 20.73 7.54
CA HIS A 355 -14.46 19.30 7.31
C HIS A 355 -14.90 18.90 5.90
N PHE A 356 -15.62 19.79 5.19
CA PHE A 356 -16.24 19.53 3.89
C PHE A 356 -15.76 20.52 2.85
N ASP A 357 -15.64 20.03 1.62
CA ASP A 357 -15.19 20.76 0.44
C ASP A 357 -16.34 21.47 -0.28
N ASP A 358 -16.13 22.64 -0.91
CA ASP A 358 -17.09 23.19 -1.88
C ASP A 358 -16.82 22.59 -3.28
N PRO A 359 -17.68 21.69 -3.77
CA PRO A 359 -17.44 20.96 -5.03
C PRO A 359 -17.41 21.86 -6.28
N ILE A 360 -17.80 23.12 -6.17
CA ILE A 360 -17.87 24.09 -7.28
C ILE A 360 -16.59 24.94 -7.36
N THR A 361 -15.80 25.01 -6.29
CA THR A 361 -14.55 25.76 -6.30
C THR A 361 -13.40 24.89 -6.84
N PRO A 362 -12.42 25.48 -7.52
CA PRO A 362 -11.22 24.75 -7.94
C PRO A 362 -10.24 24.47 -6.79
N ALA A 363 -10.44 25.09 -5.62
CA ALA A 363 -9.61 24.91 -4.44
C ALA A 363 -10.35 24.03 -3.45
N VAL A 364 -9.80 22.88 -3.07
CA VAL A 364 -10.51 22.01 -2.13
C VAL A 364 -10.33 22.52 -0.69
N GLU A 365 -11.41 22.93 -0.03
CA GLU A 365 -11.36 23.61 1.29
C GLU A 365 -11.44 22.66 2.50
N GLY A 366 -11.88 21.41 2.31
CA GLY A 366 -12.09 20.41 3.37
C GLY A 366 -11.88 18.96 2.93
N PHE A 367 -12.39 17.99 3.70
CA PHE A 367 -12.44 16.59 3.27
C PHE A 367 -13.67 16.31 2.43
N ASN A 368 -13.45 15.71 1.27
CA ASN A 368 -14.53 15.26 0.40
C ASN A 368 -15.04 13.89 0.89
N ILE A 369 -15.94 13.87 1.89
CA ILE A 369 -16.64 12.66 2.35
C ILE A 369 -18.12 12.72 1.99
N ASN A 370 -18.74 11.56 1.74
CA ASN A 370 -20.17 11.49 1.52
C ASN A 370 -20.94 11.36 2.82
N ALA A 371 -21.65 12.41 3.19
CA ALA A 371 -22.47 12.42 4.39
C ALA A 371 -23.64 11.41 4.36
N ALA A 372 -23.98 10.83 3.21
CA ALA A 372 -24.95 9.74 3.08
C ALA A 372 -24.36 8.34 3.39
N ASP A 373 -23.05 8.21 3.53
CA ASP A 373 -22.38 6.97 3.94
C ASP A 373 -22.44 6.84 5.48
N GLU A 374 -22.85 5.68 5.99
CA GLU A 374 -22.86 5.41 7.44
C GLU A 374 -21.44 5.43 8.05
N MET A 375 -20.40 5.33 7.22
CA MET A 375 -19.01 5.31 7.65
C MET A 375 -18.27 6.64 7.41
N ALA A 376 -18.96 7.68 6.91
CA ALA A 376 -18.35 8.93 6.48
C ALA A 376 -17.39 9.55 7.53
N CYS A 377 -17.86 9.69 8.77
CA CYS A 377 -17.04 10.20 9.88
C CYS A 377 -16.09 9.14 10.43
N LEU A 378 -16.47 7.87 10.35
CA LEU A 378 -15.74 6.74 10.94
C LEU A 378 -14.48 6.35 10.16
N TYR A 379 -14.35 6.81 8.91
CA TYR A 379 -13.12 6.70 8.14
C TYR A 379 -11.94 7.44 8.76
N CYS A 380 -12.23 8.44 9.59
CA CYS A 380 -11.22 9.27 10.27
C CYS A 380 -11.36 9.25 11.79
N HIS A 381 -12.52 8.93 12.35
CA HIS A 381 -12.77 8.97 13.79
C HIS A 381 -13.21 7.61 14.35
N ASP A 382 -12.66 7.22 15.49
CA ASP A 382 -13.31 6.22 16.34
C ASP A 382 -14.28 6.94 17.29
N ALA A 383 -15.58 6.77 17.04
CA ALA A 383 -16.64 7.37 17.85
C ALA A 383 -16.65 6.85 19.30
N HIS A 384 -16.16 5.64 19.54
CA HIS A 384 -16.11 5.04 20.86
C HIS A 384 -14.89 5.50 21.64
N GLY A 385 -13.75 5.71 20.98
CA GLY A 385 -12.59 6.39 21.58
C GLY A 385 -12.75 7.92 21.68
N ALA A 386 -13.75 8.49 21.00
CA ALA A 386 -13.87 9.93 20.74
C ALA A 386 -12.53 10.53 20.28
N THR A 387 -11.86 9.82 19.36
CA THR A 387 -10.49 10.13 18.97
C THR A 387 -10.46 11.48 18.28
N LYS A 388 -9.90 12.48 18.98
CA LYS A 388 -9.51 13.75 18.37
C LYS A 388 -8.12 13.56 17.78
N PHE A 389 -7.91 14.02 16.55
CA PHE A 389 -6.55 14.22 16.06
C PHE A 389 -5.95 15.44 16.78
N ALA A 390 -5.50 15.25 18.01
CA ALA A 390 -5.08 16.32 18.92
C ALA A 390 -3.77 17.05 18.51
N GLN A 391 -3.29 16.84 17.28
CA GLN A 391 -2.07 17.43 16.76
C GLN A 391 -2.37 18.72 16.00
N ALA A 392 -1.58 19.76 16.24
CA ALA A 392 -1.73 21.08 15.61
C ALA A 392 -1.73 21.07 14.06
N ALA A 393 -1.23 19.99 13.44
CA ALA A 393 -1.15 19.84 11.97
C ALA A 393 -2.17 18.86 11.38
N ALA A 394 -2.97 18.16 12.19
CA ALA A 394 -3.86 17.10 11.70
C ALA A 394 -4.87 17.59 10.66
N VAL A 395 -5.44 18.79 10.87
CA VAL A 395 -6.36 19.44 9.91
C VAL A 395 -5.65 19.78 8.59
N GLY A 396 -4.36 20.13 8.64
CA GLY A 396 -3.55 20.36 7.44
C GLY A 396 -3.30 19.07 6.65
N PHE A 397 -2.98 17.96 7.33
CA PHE A 397 -2.80 16.66 6.69
C PHE A 397 -4.10 16.11 6.11
N ALA A 398 -5.17 16.24 6.87
CA ALA A 398 -6.53 16.01 6.46
C ALA A 398 -6.89 16.73 5.14
N ARG A 399 -6.63 18.04 5.11
CA ARG A 399 -6.90 18.87 3.94
C ARG A 399 -6.07 18.42 2.74
N LYS A 400 -4.78 18.14 2.93
CA LYS A 400 -3.91 17.58 1.88
C LYS A 400 -4.50 16.32 1.24
N TRP A 401 -5.12 15.44 2.05
CA TRP A 401 -5.73 14.21 1.58
C TRP A 401 -6.98 14.46 0.76
N GLY A 402 -7.88 15.31 1.26
CA GLY A 402 -9.08 15.72 0.52
C GLY A 402 -8.77 16.47 -0.78
N GLN A 403 -7.67 17.23 -0.84
CA GLN A 403 -7.31 18.12 -1.95
C GLN A 403 -6.80 17.45 -3.22
N THR A 404 -6.54 16.14 -3.21
CA THR A 404 -5.82 15.51 -4.32
C THR A 404 -6.76 14.82 -5.30
N LYS A 405 -7.23 15.59 -6.29
CA LYS A 405 -7.99 15.09 -7.45
C LYS A 405 -7.27 13.93 -8.14
N ASP A 406 -8.01 12.88 -8.54
CA ASP A 406 -7.51 11.66 -9.18
C ASP A 406 -6.63 10.73 -8.31
N PHE A 407 -6.71 10.87 -6.98
CA PHE A 407 -6.03 9.99 -6.01
C PHE A 407 -6.99 9.30 -5.05
N VAL A 408 -6.44 8.49 -4.14
CA VAL A 408 -7.20 7.69 -3.17
C VAL A 408 -7.99 8.52 -2.15
N GLY A 409 -7.92 9.86 -2.19
CA GLY A 409 -8.77 10.78 -1.42
C GLY A 409 -9.97 11.35 -2.18
N ASP A 410 -10.05 11.11 -3.49
CA ASP A 410 -11.04 11.73 -4.38
C ASP A 410 -12.38 10.99 -4.38
N TYR A 411 -13.34 11.53 -3.64
CA TYR A 411 -14.68 10.95 -3.55
C TYR A 411 -15.57 11.25 -4.78
N GLN A 412 -15.29 12.33 -5.51
CA GLN A 412 -16.01 12.72 -6.73
C GLN A 412 -15.66 11.80 -7.92
N GLY A 413 -14.53 11.08 -7.85
CA GLY A 413 -14.15 10.03 -8.80
C GLY A 413 -15.19 8.91 -8.96
N LYS A 414 -15.01 8.00 -9.93
CA LYS A 414 -15.92 6.85 -10.11
C LYS A 414 -15.73 5.81 -8.98
N ALA A 415 -16.83 5.12 -8.60
CA ALA A 415 -16.74 4.02 -7.62
C ALA A 415 -15.93 2.88 -8.19
N PHE A 416 -15.22 2.19 -7.30
CA PHE A 416 -14.80 0.83 -7.55
C PHE A 416 -15.92 -0.11 -7.12
N THR A 417 -16.39 -0.94 -8.05
CA THR A 417 -17.39 -1.97 -7.79
C THR A 417 -16.76 -3.35 -7.99
N GLY A 418 -17.12 -4.30 -7.13
CA GLY A 418 -16.63 -5.69 -7.19
C GLY A 418 -15.59 -6.06 -6.13
N GLN A 419 -15.66 -7.30 -5.66
CA GLN A 419 -14.92 -7.84 -4.51
C GLN A 419 -13.38 -7.72 -4.63
N GLY A 420 -12.83 -7.87 -5.85
CA GLY A 420 -11.38 -7.77 -6.10
C GLY A 420 -10.79 -6.35 -6.06
N CYS A 421 -11.62 -5.32 -5.90
CA CYS A 421 -11.18 -3.93 -5.81
C CYS A 421 -11.04 -3.47 -4.35
N ILE A 422 -11.84 -4.06 -3.46
CA ILE A 422 -12.18 -3.43 -2.19
C ILE A 422 -11.01 -3.35 -1.21
N PRO A 423 -10.08 -4.32 -1.12
CA PRO A 423 -9.01 -4.21 -0.14
C PRO A 423 -7.97 -3.13 -0.43
N CYS A 424 -7.95 -2.57 -1.64
CA CYS A 424 -7.12 -1.39 -1.97
C CYS A 424 -7.93 -0.10 -2.13
N HIS A 425 -9.26 -0.19 -2.26
CA HIS A 425 -10.12 0.95 -2.61
C HIS A 425 -11.19 1.25 -1.56
N SER A 426 -11.13 0.59 -0.40
CA SER A 426 -11.91 0.97 0.77
C SER A 426 -11.01 1.04 2.01
N PRO A 427 -11.37 1.87 3.00
CA PRO A 427 -10.62 1.96 4.25
C PRO A 427 -10.66 0.63 4.98
N LEU A 428 -11.84 -0.01 5.02
CA LEU A 428 -12.07 -1.24 5.76
C LEU A 428 -11.45 -2.47 5.12
N GLY A 429 -11.50 -2.56 3.81
CA GLY A 429 -10.80 -3.61 3.09
C GLY A 429 -9.30 -3.57 3.35
N LEU A 430 -8.69 -2.39 3.47
CA LEU A 430 -7.26 -2.28 3.82
C LEU A 430 -7.00 -2.68 5.28
N VAL A 431 -7.86 -2.28 6.21
CA VAL A 431 -7.76 -2.74 7.62
C VAL A 431 -7.85 -4.26 7.70
N GLN A 432 -8.82 -4.86 7.02
CA GLN A 432 -9.01 -6.32 6.96
C GLN A 432 -7.78 -7.02 6.37
N LEU A 433 -7.23 -6.45 5.29
CA LEU A 433 -6.02 -6.95 4.66
C LEU A 433 -4.82 -6.90 5.60
N ALA A 434 -4.64 -5.78 6.33
CA ALA A 434 -3.57 -5.63 7.32
C ALA A 434 -3.72 -6.61 8.50
N MET A 435 -4.96 -6.93 8.88
CA MET A 435 -5.27 -7.91 9.92
C MET A 435 -5.22 -9.36 9.45
N GLY A 436 -5.05 -9.61 8.14
CA GLY A 436 -5.04 -10.97 7.57
C GLY A 436 -6.39 -11.69 7.63
N VAL A 437 -7.51 -10.95 7.66
CA VAL A 437 -8.85 -11.51 7.79
C VAL A 437 -9.58 -11.57 6.45
N ALA A 438 -10.44 -12.57 6.28
CA ALA A 438 -11.21 -12.72 5.05
C ALA A 438 -12.20 -11.56 4.86
N TYR A 439 -12.23 -11.03 3.65
CA TYR A 439 -13.11 -9.93 3.26
C TYR A 439 -14.57 -10.45 3.18
N ALA A 440 -15.45 -9.95 4.06
CA ALA A 440 -16.85 -10.40 4.15
C ALA A 440 -17.87 -9.35 3.69
N GLU A 441 -17.42 -8.18 3.26
CA GLU A 441 -18.30 -7.03 3.09
C GLU A 441 -19.07 -7.02 1.76
N THR A 442 -20.28 -6.48 1.86
CA THR A 442 -21.19 -6.18 0.76
C THR A 442 -21.17 -4.68 0.43
N VAL A 443 -20.04 -3.97 0.56
CA VAL A 443 -20.01 -2.57 0.10
C VAL A 443 -20.31 -2.54 -1.39
N THR A 444 -21.39 -1.84 -1.71
CA THR A 444 -21.89 -1.68 -3.07
C THR A 444 -21.00 -0.73 -3.88
N GLU A 445 -20.27 0.15 -3.20
CA GLU A 445 -19.27 1.05 -3.77
C GLU A 445 -18.08 1.22 -2.80
N ALA A 446 -16.87 0.87 -3.24
CA ALA A 446 -15.64 1.17 -2.51
C ALA A 446 -15.01 2.44 -3.09
N ARG A 447 -14.79 3.44 -2.24
CA ARG A 447 -14.13 4.70 -2.59
C ARG A 447 -13.37 5.22 -1.38
N VAL A 448 -12.28 5.91 -1.68
CA VAL A 448 -11.42 6.62 -0.74
C VAL A 448 -10.78 5.71 0.32
N ILE A 449 -9.46 5.79 0.48
CA ILE A 449 -8.82 5.23 1.67
C ILE A 449 -8.94 6.29 2.78
N GLY A 450 -9.56 5.94 3.89
CA GLY A 450 -9.70 6.82 5.06
C GLY A 450 -8.45 6.74 5.93
N CYS A 451 -8.30 7.67 6.88
CA CYS A 451 -7.18 7.64 7.82
C CYS A 451 -7.07 6.28 8.53
N VAL A 452 -8.21 5.64 8.85
CA VAL A 452 -8.27 4.31 9.49
C VAL A 452 -7.60 3.20 8.66
N GLY A 453 -7.52 3.36 7.34
CA GLY A 453 -6.84 2.40 6.46
C GLY A 453 -5.33 2.36 6.68
N CYS A 454 -4.73 3.52 6.96
CA CYS A 454 -3.29 3.66 7.16
C CYS A 454 -2.88 3.73 8.63
N HIS A 455 -3.78 4.19 9.52
CA HIS A 455 -3.50 4.43 10.93
C HIS A 455 -4.36 3.55 11.84
N ASP A 456 -3.76 3.08 12.93
CA ASP A 456 -4.53 2.51 14.04
C ASP A 456 -5.13 3.61 14.92
N LEU A 457 -6.38 3.98 14.66
CA LEU A 457 -7.08 5.02 15.43
C LEU A 457 -7.27 4.66 16.91
N GLN A 458 -7.03 3.41 17.31
CA GLN A 458 -7.17 2.95 18.70
C GLN A 458 -5.83 2.93 19.46
N ALA A 459 -4.73 3.34 18.84
CA ALA A 459 -3.43 3.37 19.50
C ALA A 459 -3.45 4.31 20.72
N LYS A 460 -2.78 3.88 21.77
CA LYS A 460 -2.64 4.62 23.03
C LYS A 460 -1.20 5.06 23.19
N ASN A 461 -1.01 6.13 23.95
CA ASN A 461 0.33 6.55 24.38
C ASN A 461 1.01 5.45 25.20
N PHE A 462 2.31 5.61 25.46
CA PHE A 462 3.09 4.65 26.26
C PHE A 462 2.47 4.37 27.65
N ALA A 463 1.82 5.38 28.26
CA ALA A 463 1.15 5.25 29.54
C ALA A 463 -0.20 4.50 29.48
N GLY A 464 -0.77 4.33 28.28
CA GLY A 464 -2.05 3.66 28.04
C GLY A 464 -3.28 4.47 28.48
N ASP A 465 -3.13 5.74 28.85
CA ASP A 465 -4.16 6.59 29.47
C ASP A 465 -4.77 7.66 28.54
N ALA A 466 -4.21 7.80 27.34
CA ALA A 466 -4.74 8.67 26.30
C ALA A 466 -4.55 8.04 24.90
N PHE A 467 -5.46 8.39 23.98
CA PHE A 467 -5.27 8.10 22.57
C PHE A 467 -4.16 8.98 22.01
N GLU A 468 -3.26 8.37 21.25
CA GLU A 468 -2.30 9.08 20.41
C GLU A 468 -2.60 8.76 18.95
N LEU A 469 -2.19 9.65 18.04
CA LEU A 469 -2.39 9.40 16.62
C LEU A 469 -1.71 8.07 16.27
N GLY A 470 -2.51 7.13 15.77
CA GLY A 470 -2.12 5.77 15.48
C GLY A 470 -0.75 5.64 14.83
N VAL A 471 0.08 4.73 15.36
CA VAL A 471 1.16 4.16 14.57
C VAL A 471 0.58 3.71 13.22
N ARG A 472 1.37 3.90 12.16
CA ARG A 472 1.00 3.40 10.83
C ARG A 472 0.79 1.90 10.94
N ARG A 473 -0.25 1.40 10.28
CA ARG A 473 -0.49 -0.04 10.19
C ARG A 473 0.67 -0.67 9.44
N THR A 474 1.15 -1.78 9.99
CA THR A 474 2.16 -2.62 9.35
C THR A 474 1.47 -3.79 8.67
N MET A 475 1.97 -4.20 7.50
CA MET A 475 1.47 -5.39 6.82
C MET A 475 2.28 -6.62 7.26
N PRO A 476 1.66 -7.68 7.78
CA PRO A 476 2.37 -8.82 8.37
C PRO A 476 3.20 -9.63 7.35
N ALA A 477 2.83 -9.61 6.05
CA ALA A 477 3.62 -10.14 4.95
C ALA A 477 3.19 -9.51 3.61
N PHE A 478 4.15 -9.19 2.73
CA PHE A 478 3.87 -8.73 1.36
C PHE A 478 4.63 -9.58 0.33
N ALA A 479 3.94 -9.97 -0.74
CA ALA A 479 4.53 -10.56 -1.93
C ALA A 479 3.94 -9.87 -3.16
N PHE A 480 4.74 -9.63 -4.19
CA PHE A 480 4.27 -8.98 -5.42
C PHE A 480 3.17 -9.79 -6.16
N ASN A 481 2.97 -11.07 -5.81
CA ASN A 481 1.95 -11.95 -6.39
C ASN A 481 0.74 -12.23 -5.46
N TYR A 482 0.53 -11.45 -4.39
CA TYR A 482 -0.41 -11.73 -3.29
C TYR A 482 -1.90 -11.86 -3.70
N TRP A 483 -2.31 -11.47 -4.90
CA TRP A 483 -3.72 -11.14 -5.20
C TRP A 483 -4.55 -12.19 -5.97
N ARG A 484 -4.10 -13.43 -6.11
CA ARG A 484 -4.93 -14.47 -6.75
C ARG A 484 -6.00 -14.99 -5.78
N ALA A 485 -7.26 -15.07 -6.23
CA ALA A 485 -8.35 -15.76 -5.52
C ALA A 485 -8.02 -17.24 -5.21
N ASP A 486 -7.07 -17.83 -5.95
CA ASP A 486 -6.54 -19.16 -5.69
C ASP A 486 -5.49 -19.21 -4.56
N HIS A 487 -4.95 -18.08 -4.09
CA HIS A 487 -3.82 -18.09 -3.16
C HIS A 487 -4.23 -18.33 -1.69
N VAL A 488 -5.40 -17.84 -1.27
CA VAL A 488 -6.00 -18.24 0.02
C VAL A 488 -6.26 -19.75 0.04
N LYS A 489 -6.59 -20.34 -1.12
CA LYS A 489 -6.74 -21.81 -1.30
C LYS A 489 -5.39 -22.55 -1.39
N GLN A 490 -4.37 -21.97 -2.01
CA GLN A 490 -3.04 -22.58 -2.16
C GLN A 490 -2.22 -22.55 -0.86
N LEU A 491 -2.31 -21.49 -0.05
CA LEU A 491 -1.65 -21.44 1.27
C LEU A 491 -2.19 -22.53 2.22
N GLN A 492 -3.43 -22.98 2.03
CA GLN A 492 -4.02 -24.09 2.78
C GLN A 492 -3.60 -25.48 2.29
N THR A 493 -3.07 -25.59 1.06
CA THR A 493 -2.85 -26.90 0.40
C THR A 493 -1.41 -27.16 -0.02
N ASN A 494 -0.54 -26.15 -0.13
CA ASN A 494 0.87 -26.32 -0.46
C ASN A 494 1.75 -25.17 0.10
N PRO A 495 2.38 -25.35 1.28
CA PRO A 495 3.29 -24.36 1.88
C PRO A 495 4.57 -24.07 1.08
N ALA A 496 4.87 -24.85 0.02
CA ALA A 496 6.13 -24.78 -0.73
C ALA A 496 6.05 -23.93 -2.01
N ALA A 497 4.91 -23.32 -2.34
CA ALA A 497 4.82 -22.31 -3.38
C ALA A 497 5.39 -20.97 -2.86
N THR A 498 6.70 -20.93 -2.65
CA THR A 498 7.42 -19.76 -2.11
C THR A 498 7.44 -18.62 -3.12
N LEU A 499 6.56 -17.64 -2.92
CA LEU A 499 6.72 -16.32 -3.50
C LEU A 499 7.89 -15.61 -2.82
N GLN A 500 8.60 -14.77 -3.57
CA GLN A 500 9.68 -13.94 -3.05
C GLN A 500 9.10 -12.95 -2.04
N THR A 501 9.14 -13.30 -0.75
CA THR A 501 8.88 -12.36 0.34
C THR A 501 10.06 -11.40 0.40
N VAL A 502 9.83 -10.13 0.06
CA VAL A 502 10.87 -9.12 0.23
C VAL A 502 10.90 -8.75 1.72
N ALA A 503 11.97 -9.13 2.41
CA ALA A 503 12.20 -8.76 3.80
C ALA A 503 12.70 -7.31 3.91
N GLY A 504 12.52 -6.67 5.07
CA GLY A 504 13.07 -5.32 5.34
C GLY A 504 12.33 -4.17 4.67
N LEU A 505 11.07 -4.37 4.27
CA LEU A 505 10.27 -3.36 3.57
C LEU A 505 9.83 -2.19 4.47
N GLY A 506 9.77 -2.37 5.80
CA GLY A 506 9.37 -1.31 6.73
C GLY A 506 8.04 -0.66 6.33
N ASP A 507 7.96 0.67 6.42
CA ASP A 507 6.76 1.43 6.03
C ASP A 507 6.37 1.29 4.55
N ASN A 508 7.30 0.86 3.66
CA ASN A 508 7.00 0.69 2.24
C ASN A 508 5.91 -0.36 1.99
N THR A 509 5.74 -1.34 2.90
CA THR A 509 4.74 -2.40 2.75
C THR A 509 3.33 -1.84 2.59
N LEU A 510 3.02 -0.76 3.30
CA LEU A 510 1.68 -0.16 3.29
C LEU A 510 1.37 0.40 1.89
N CYS A 511 2.35 1.08 1.28
CA CYS A 511 2.21 1.68 -0.05
C CYS A 511 2.16 0.60 -1.14
N ILE A 512 3.13 -0.33 -1.15
CA ILE A 512 3.27 -1.31 -2.24
C ILE A 512 2.24 -2.44 -2.18
N THR A 513 1.49 -2.56 -1.08
CA THR A 513 0.34 -3.48 -1.04
C THR A 513 -0.69 -3.15 -2.13
N CYS A 514 -0.94 -1.85 -2.34
CA CYS A 514 -1.84 -1.38 -3.39
C CYS A 514 -1.08 -1.03 -4.67
N HIS A 515 0.11 -0.45 -4.54
CA HIS A 515 0.94 0.05 -5.64
C HIS A 515 1.95 -0.99 -6.17
N GLY A 516 1.74 -2.27 -5.90
CA GLY A 516 2.66 -3.37 -6.24
C GLY A 516 2.47 -3.95 -7.64
N GLY A 517 1.38 -3.63 -8.34
CA GLY A 517 0.99 -4.33 -9.56
C GLY A 517 0.28 -5.67 -9.27
N ARG A 518 -0.52 -6.16 -10.21
CA ARG A 518 -1.32 -7.40 -10.09
C ARG A 518 -0.87 -8.52 -11.02
N GLU A 519 -0.07 -8.20 -12.03
CA GLU A 519 0.46 -9.14 -13.03
C GLU A 519 1.99 -9.13 -13.03
N SER A 520 2.62 -10.12 -13.67
CA SER A 520 4.08 -10.24 -13.73
C SER A 520 4.51 -11.05 -14.96
N THR A 521 5.82 -11.19 -15.16
CA THR A 521 6.37 -12.16 -16.14
C THR A 521 5.68 -13.53 -16.02
N PHE A 522 5.44 -14.00 -14.79
CA PHE A 522 4.85 -15.33 -14.54
C PHE A 522 3.42 -15.46 -15.04
N THR A 523 2.62 -14.40 -14.98
CA THR A 523 1.22 -14.46 -15.41
C THR A 523 1.10 -14.37 -16.93
N VAL A 524 1.97 -13.59 -17.58
CA VAL A 524 2.11 -13.58 -19.03
C VAL A 524 2.56 -14.96 -19.54
N ASP A 525 3.56 -15.58 -18.92
CA ASP A 525 4.01 -16.92 -19.30
C ASP A 525 2.94 -17.99 -19.05
N ALA A 526 2.18 -17.89 -17.96
CA ALA A 526 1.08 -18.80 -17.67
C ALA A 526 -0.04 -18.71 -18.72
N GLU A 527 -0.41 -17.49 -19.14
CA GLU A 527 -1.40 -17.27 -20.21
C GLU A 527 -0.94 -17.89 -21.53
N ILE A 528 0.34 -17.69 -21.89
CA ILE A 528 0.94 -18.25 -23.11
C ILE A 528 1.07 -19.77 -23.03
N ALA A 529 1.30 -20.34 -21.85
CA ALA A 529 1.38 -21.78 -21.68
C ALA A 529 0.00 -22.45 -21.68
N ALA A 530 -1.07 -21.73 -21.31
CA ALA A 530 -2.41 -22.27 -21.18
C ALA A 530 -3.12 -22.53 -22.53
N SER A 531 -2.72 -21.84 -23.60
CA SER A 531 -3.29 -22.04 -24.94
C SER A 531 -2.28 -21.69 -26.04
N ALA A 532 -2.53 -22.10 -27.28
CA ALA A 532 -1.70 -21.70 -28.42
C ALA A 532 -1.97 -20.25 -28.90
N GLY A 533 -2.88 -19.51 -28.25
CA GLY A 533 -3.38 -18.22 -28.70
C GLY A 533 -4.51 -18.31 -29.73
N PRO A 534 -4.98 -17.17 -30.27
CA PRO A 534 -4.51 -15.80 -29.99
C PRO A 534 -4.88 -15.32 -28.58
N TYR A 535 -4.14 -14.32 -28.07
CA TYR A 535 -4.25 -13.84 -26.70
C TYR A 535 -4.93 -12.46 -26.62
N SER A 536 -5.53 -12.19 -25.46
CA SER A 536 -5.99 -10.86 -25.06
C SER A 536 -4.98 -10.19 -24.14
N PHE A 537 -5.06 -8.86 -24.06
CA PHE A 537 -4.15 -8.07 -23.22
C PHE A 537 -4.32 -8.37 -21.71
N LEU A 538 -3.19 -8.52 -20.99
CA LEU A 538 -3.10 -8.63 -19.53
C LEU A 538 -2.67 -7.29 -18.91
N ASP A 539 -3.39 -6.81 -17.90
CA ASP A 539 -3.13 -5.49 -17.27
C ASP A 539 -2.41 -5.62 -15.93
N ILE A 540 -1.17 -5.09 -15.84
CA ILE A 540 -0.39 -4.93 -14.59
C ILE A 540 -1.16 -4.22 -13.47
N HIS A 541 -2.24 -3.52 -13.77
CA HIS A 541 -2.99 -2.65 -12.89
C HIS A 541 -2.25 -1.34 -12.59
N ASN A 542 -3.01 -0.26 -12.39
CA ASN A 542 -2.49 1.11 -12.40
C ASN A 542 -1.57 1.40 -11.20
N ARG A 543 -0.66 2.37 -11.38
CA ARG A 543 0.23 2.91 -10.33
C ARG A 543 1.10 1.85 -9.67
N ALA A 544 1.64 0.92 -10.47
CA ALA A 544 2.49 -0.20 -10.04
C ALA A 544 3.94 0.22 -9.67
N ALA A 545 4.08 1.31 -8.90
CA ALA A 545 5.38 1.88 -8.53
C ALA A 545 6.28 0.89 -7.76
N GLY A 546 5.69 0.03 -6.92
CA GLY A 546 6.43 -1.03 -6.23
C GLY A 546 7.05 -2.02 -7.23
N ALA A 547 6.29 -2.42 -8.25
CA ALA A 547 6.79 -3.32 -9.29
C ALA A 547 7.97 -2.72 -10.05
N THR A 548 7.88 -1.42 -10.38
CA THR A 548 8.98 -0.68 -11.02
C THR A 548 10.20 -0.58 -10.11
N LEU A 549 10.02 -0.05 -8.89
CA LEU A 549 11.10 0.22 -7.94
C LEU A 549 11.93 -1.02 -7.66
N TYR A 550 11.27 -2.16 -7.44
CA TYR A 550 11.92 -3.43 -7.11
C TYR A 550 12.43 -4.19 -8.35
N GLY A 551 12.05 -3.75 -9.55
CA GLY A 551 12.56 -4.28 -10.83
C GLY A 551 12.51 -5.80 -10.88
N ASN A 552 13.67 -6.42 -11.09
CA ASN A 552 13.83 -7.87 -11.16
C ASN A 552 13.47 -8.64 -9.86
N GLN A 553 13.39 -7.97 -8.69
CA GLN A 553 12.84 -8.60 -7.48
C GLN A 553 11.31 -8.72 -7.51
N ALA A 554 10.64 -7.82 -8.22
CA ALA A 554 9.18 -7.87 -8.39
C ALA A 554 8.78 -8.63 -9.67
N ARG A 555 9.63 -8.56 -10.71
CA ARG A 555 9.36 -9.09 -12.07
C ARG A 555 8.02 -8.62 -12.61
N GLY A 556 7.66 -7.38 -12.29
CA GLY A 556 6.39 -6.79 -12.67
C GLY A 556 6.26 -6.58 -14.17
N ALA A 557 7.36 -6.21 -14.85
CA ALA A 557 7.42 -6.23 -16.31
C ALA A 557 7.64 -7.68 -16.80
N TYR A 558 7.48 -7.89 -18.10
CA TYR A 558 7.88 -9.11 -18.77
C TYR A 558 9.40 -9.09 -19.04
N GLU A 559 10.12 -10.06 -18.47
CA GLU A 559 11.56 -10.23 -18.60
C GLU A 559 11.89 -11.30 -19.64
N PHE A 560 12.69 -10.96 -20.66
CA PHE A 560 13.04 -11.89 -21.73
C PHE A 560 14.11 -12.90 -21.30
N THR A 561 13.94 -14.16 -21.69
CA THR A 561 14.86 -15.25 -21.39
C THR A 561 16.29 -14.94 -21.85
N GLY A 562 17.27 -15.21 -20.98
CA GLY A 562 18.69 -15.00 -21.27
C GLY A 562 19.16 -13.54 -21.18
N LYS A 563 18.27 -12.61 -20.83
CA LYS A 563 18.61 -11.22 -20.53
C LYS A 563 18.73 -11.01 -19.01
N VAL A 564 19.50 -9.99 -18.63
CA VAL A 564 19.65 -9.55 -17.23
C VAL A 564 18.98 -8.20 -17.06
N TYR A 565 18.26 -8.04 -15.95
CA TYR A 565 17.49 -6.86 -15.59
C TYR A 565 17.91 -6.33 -14.22
N THR A 566 17.90 -5.00 -14.10
CA THR A 566 18.22 -4.28 -12.86
C THR A 566 17.32 -4.73 -11.72
N SER A 567 17.91 -4.95 -10.54
CA SER A 567 17.19 -5.24 -9.31
C SER A 567 16.53 -3.96 -8.74
N ARG A 568 16.24 -3.95 -7.43
CA ARG A 568 15.70 -2.77 -6.76
C ARG A 568 16.64 -1.56 -6.95
N LEU A 569 16.10 -0.45 -7.43
CA LEU A 569 16.83 0.82 -7.38
C LEU A 569 16.86 1.31 -5.94
N LYS A 570 18.05 1.62 -5.45
CA LYS A 570 18.23 2.37 -4.21
C LYS A 570 18.59 3.81 -4.54
N HIS A 571 17.93 4.76 -3.88
CA HIS A 571 18.41 6.14 -3.88
C HIS A 571 19.48 6.30 -2.77
N VAL A 572 19.84 7.53 -2.41
CA VAL A 572 20.61 7.79 -1.19
C VAL A 572 19.84 7.32 0.06
N VAL A 573 20.54 6.95 1.13
CA VAL A 573 19.96 6.34 2.35
C VAL A 573 18.83 7.17 2.96
N SER A 574 18.86 8.49 2.84
CA SER A 574 17.81 9.38 3.36
C SER A 574 16.55 9.49 2.48
N HIS A 575 16.53 8.83 1.31
CA HIS A 575 15.45 8.89 0.31
C HIS A 575 15.20 7.53 -0.35
N ASP A 576 15.27 6.44 0.41
CA ASP A 576 15.13 5.06 -0.09
C ASP A 576 13.73 4.45 0.15
N THR A 577 12.82 5.19 0.79
CA THR A 577 11.44 4.77 1.07
C THR A 577 10.41 5.66 0.35
N CYS A 578 9.19 5.13 0.18
CA CYS A 578 8.11 5.85 -0.49
C CYS A 578 7.82 7.19 0.18
N ILE A 579 7.78 7.22 1.52
CA ILE A 579 7.40 8.38 2.33
C ILE A 579 8.52 9.42 2.48
N GLU A 580 9.75 9.09 2.10
CA GLU A 580 10.84 10.07 2.04
C GLU A 580 10.77 10.94 0.79
N CYS A 581 10.13 10.44 -0.28
CA CYS A 581 9.92 11.19 -1.52
C CYS A 581 8.48 11.70 -1.66
N HIS A 582 7.49 10.96 -1.17
CA HIS A 582 6.06 11.30 -1.29
C HIS A 582 5.46 11.71 0.05
N ASP A 583 4.65 12.77 0.03
CA ASP A 583 3.80 13.12 1.16
C ASP A 583 2.69 12.06 1.29
N PRO A 584 2.60 11.28 2.39
CA PRO A 584 1.61 10.23 2.52
C PRO A 584 0.17 10.78 2.55
N HIS A 585 -0.02 12.08 2.78
CA HIS A 585 -1.32 12.70 2.84
C HIS A 585 -1.72 13.43 1.56
N SER A 586 -0.81 13.74 0.63
CA SER A 586 -1.22 14.30 -0.69
C SER A 586 -0.72 13.48 -1.86
N VAL A 587 0.12 12.48 -1.60
CA VAL A 587 0.89 11.66 -2.55
C VAL A 587 1.74 12.44 -3.57
N LYS A 588 1.82 13.77 -3.43
CA LYS A 588 2.73 14.65 -4.15
C LYS A 588 4.16 14.44 -3.65
N LEU A 589 5.12 14.78 -4.52
CA LEU A 589 6.54 14.73 -4.18
C LEU A 589 6.92 15.87 -3.23
N TYR A 590 7.80 15.57 -2.28
CA TYR A 590 8.57 16.59 -1.56
C TYR A 590 9.61 17.19 -2.51
N ILE A 591 9.20 18.15 -3.34
CA ILE A 591 10.13 18.84 -4.26
C ILE A 591 10.97 19.88 -3.50
N LYS A 592 10.35 20.54 -2.50
CA LYS A 592 10.96 21.55 -1.62
C LYS A 592 10.92 21.06 -0.18
N SER A 593 12.01 21.28 0.56
CA SER A 593 12.09 20.97 1.99
C SER A 593 11.05 21.76 2.80
N GLY A 594 10.37 21.10 3.73
CA GLY A 594 9.33 21.68 4.56
C GLY A 594 9.16 20.93 5.87
N ALA A 595 7.92 20.79 6.38
CA ALA A 595 7.63 19.99 7.59
C ALA A 595 7.80 18.47 7.40
N GLY A 596 8.27 18.03 6.24
CA GLY A 596 8.56 16.63 5.90
C GLY A 596 10.05 16.37 5.70
N PRO A 597 10.41 15.24 5.07
CA PRO A 597 11.77 14.94 4.61
C PRO A 597 12.37 16.06 3.75
N ALA A 598 13.68 15.99 3.52
CA ALA A 598 14.35 16.94 2.63
C ALA A 598 13.74 16.86 1.22
N GLY A 599 13.55 18.02 0.58
CA GLY A 599 13.03 18.07 -0.77
C GLY A 599 14.10 17.78 -1.81
N CYS A 600 13.68 17.41 -3.03
CA CYS A 600 14.57 17.18 -4.17
C CYS A 600 15.54 18.36 -4.41
N ASN A 601 15.09 19.60 -4.21
CA ASN A 601 15.89 20.82 -4.42
C ASN A 601 17.10 20.95 -3.49
N THR A 602 17.15 20.18 -2.38
CA THR A 602 18.29 20.15 -1.46
C THR A 602 19.55 19.61 -2.14
N CYS A 603 19.40 18.61 -3.01
CA CYS A 603 20.52 17.98 -3.72
C CYS A 603 20.53 18.33 -5.21
N HIS A 604 19.36 18.57 -5.80
CA HIS A 604 19.22 18.94 -7.21
C HIS A 604 18.95 20.44 -7.33
N THR A 605 20.02 21.23 -7.22
CA THR A 605 19.97 22.70 -7.11
C THR A 605 19.40 23.44 -8.32
N ASN A 606 19.23 22.76 -9.45
CA ASN A 606 18.58 23.31 -10.65
C ASN A 606 17.04 23.37 -10.55
N ILE A 607 16.46 22.85 -9.46
CA ILE A 607 15.05 23.04 -9.13
C ILE A 607 14.88 24.38 -8.42
N THR A 608 14.31 25.35 -9.12
CA THR A 608 14.18 26.75 -8.68
C THR A 608 12.74 27.22 -8.60
N ILE A 609 11.79 26.53 -9.24
CA ILE A 609 10.37 26.84 -9.17
C ILE A 609 9.84 26.39 -7.81
N ASP A 610 9.17 27.29 -7.10
CA ASP A 610 8.52 26.95 -5.84
C ASP A 610 7.29 26.05 -6.09
N PRO A 611 7.29 24.78 -5.64
CA PRO A 611 6.18 23.86 -5.86
C PRO A 611 4.89 24.29 -5.17
N ASP A 612 4.95 25.19 -4.17
CA ASP A 612 3.77 25.76 -3.51
C ASP A 612 3.04 26.76 -4.43
N LEU A 613 3.76 27.37 -5.39
CA LEU A 613 3.23 28.33 -6.36
C LEU A 613 2.91 27.68 -7.71
N ASP A 614 3.80 26.80 -8.20
CA ASP A 614 3.63 26.07 -9.47
C ASP A 614 4.23 24.66 -9.37
N TYR A 615 3.41 23.73 -8.86
CA TYR A 615 3.79 22.32 -8.76
C TYR A 615 4.10 21.69 -10.12
N ALA A 616 3.39 22.08 -11.18
CA ALA A 616 3.56 21.49 -12.50
C ALA A 616 4.90 21.91 -13.13
N GLY A 617 5.26 23.20 -13.02
CA GLY A 617 6.56 23.71 -13.41
C GLY A 617 7.71 23.12 -12.59
N ALA A 618 7.55 23.02 -11.27
CA ALA A 618 8.54 22.38 -10.40
C ALA A 618 8.74 20.89 -10.77
N LEU A 619 7.66 20.14 -11.02
CA LEU A 619 7.75 18.75 -11.49
C LEU A 619 8.40 18.64 -12.87
N ALA A 620 8.20 19.63 -13.75
CA ALA A 620 8.91 19.67 -15.03
C ALA A 620 10.42 19.87 -14.85
N GLN A 621 10.88 20.56 -13.80
CA GLN A 621 12.30 20.65 -13.45
C GLN A 621 12.82 19.33 -12.86
N VAL A 622 12.03 18.63 -12.04
CA VAL A 622 12.37 17.27 -11.55
C VAL A 622 12.63 16.30 -12.71
N ARG A 623 11.79 16.34 -13.76
CA ARG A 623 11.97 15.49 -14.96
C ARG A 623 13.25 15.79 -15.75
N LYS A 624 13.85 16.97 -15.56
CA LYS A 624 15.11 17.39 -16.20
C LYS A 624 16.34 17.04 -15.37
N ILE A 625 16.18 16.47 -14.18
CA ILE A 625 17.32 16.01 -13.38
C ILE A 625 18.11 14.98 -14.21
N ALA A 626 19.36 15.33 -14.50
CA ALA A 626 20.31 14.48 -15.19
C ALA A 626 21.42 14.10 -14.19
N MET A 627 21.57 12.80 -13.95
CA MET A 627 22.62 12.22 -13.10
C MET A 627 23.44 11.23 -13.93
N SER A 628 24.37 10.49 -13.32
CA SER A 628 25.24 9.51 -14.01
C SER A 628 24.49 8.52 -14.92
N ALA A 629 23.25 8.15 -14.59
CA ALA A 629 22.42 7.29 -15.43
C ALA A 629 21.91 7.96 -16.71
N SER A 630 21.80 9.30 -16.73
CA SER A 630 21.26 10.12 -17.82
C SER A 630 22.26 10.48 -18.92
N TYR A 631 23.55 10.23 -18.71
CA TYR A 631 24.59 10.63 -19.67
C TYR A 631 24.76 9.65 -20.84
N THR A 632 23.67 9.01 -21.26
CA THR A 632 23.63 8.01 -22.32
C THR A 632 22.33 8.18 -23.06
N ASP A 633 22.44 8.35 -24.36
CA ASP A 633 21.33 8.44 -25.32
C ASP A 633 20.74 7.03 -25.50
N TYR A 634 19.71 6.73 -24.71
CA TYR A 634 19.01 5.45 -24.75
C TYR A 634 17.95 5.44 -25.85
N ASP A 635 17.29 6.58 -26.10
CA ASP A 635 16.28 6.71 -27.14
C ASP A 635 16.83 7.00 -28.54
N GLY A 636 18.14 7.21 -28.69
CA GLY A 636 18.78 7.44 -29.98
C GLY A 636 18.40 8.78 -30.59
N ASP A 637 17.87 9.72 -29.81
CA ASP A 637 17.50 11.06 -30.27
C ASP A 637 18.71 12.02 -30.33
N GLY A 638 19.86 11.57 -29.83
CA GLY A 638 21.13 12.28 -29.88
C GLY A 638 21.42 13.17 -28.68
N LYS A 639 20.53 13.25 -27.69
CA LYS A 639 20.70 14.10 -26.51
C LYS A 639 21.27 13.33 -25.32
N MET A 640 22.59 13.43 -25.13
CA MET A 640 23.29 12.79 -24.01
C MET A 640 23.14 13.50 -22.65
N ASN A 641 22.43 14.64 -22.58
CA ASN A 641 22.37 15.50 -21.38
C ASN A 641 20.91 15.90 -21.07
N GLU A 642 20.01 14.92 -21.01
CA GLU A 642 18.63 15.11 -20.58
C GLU A 642 18.24 14.16 -19.45
N GLY A 643 17.18 14.48 -18.70
CA GLY A 643 16.74 13.62 -17.61
C GLY A 643 16.16 12.30 -18.11
N MET A 644 16.27 11.23 -17.31
CA MET A 644 15.77 9.88 -17.65
C MET A 644 14.29 9.83 -18.06
N TYR A 645 13.51 10.85 -17.69
CA TYR A 645 12.14 10.99 -18.16
C TYR A 645 12.06 11.02 -19.69
N TYR A 646 12.92 11.79 -20.35
CA TYR A 646 12.87 11.99 -21.80
C TYR A 646 13.33 10.74 -22.56
N GLU A 647 14.40 10.11 -22.08
CA GLU A 647 14.87 8.79 -22.53
C GLU A 647 13.77 7.72 -22.52
N VAL A 648 13.07 7.58 -21.38
CA VAL A 648 11.96 6.62 -21.26
C VAL A 648 10.80 7.00 -22.19
N LYS A 649 10.52 8.29 -22.37
CA LYS A 649 9.47 8.77 -23.27
C LYS A 649 9.79 8.47 -24.74
N GLY A 650 11.03 8.64 -25.17
CA GLY A 650 11.49 8.31 -26.52
C GLY A 650 11.40 6.82 -26.80
N LEU A 651 11.90 5.98 -25.89
CA LEU A 651 11.77 4.52 -25.98
C LEU A 651 10.30 4.05 -25.99
N GLN A 652 9.42 4.66 -25.21
CA GLN A 652 7.98 4.39 -25.27
C GLN A 652 7.39 4.71 -26.65
N ALA A 653 7.78 5.83 -27.25
CA ALA A 653 7.29 6.21 -28.58
C ALA A 653 7.75 5.20 -29.64
N GLN A 654 9.01 4.76 -29.58
CA GLN A 654 9.56 3.76 -30.48
C GLN A 654 8.92 2.38 -30.30
N LEU A 655 8.71 1.94 -29.05
CA LEU A 655 8.02 0.68 -28.80
C LEU A 655 6.56 0.72 -29.29
N LEU A 656 5.84 1.83 -29.09
CA LEU A 656 4.48 1.96 -29.65
C LEU A 656 4.48 1.88 -31.18
N ALA A 657 5.48 2.46 -31.85
CA ALA A 657 5.63 2.36 -33.30
C ALA A 657 5.95 0.90 -33.72
N ALA A 658 6.86 0.22 -33.02
CA ALA A 658 7.20 -1.18 -33.26
C ALA A 658 5.98 -2.11 -33.06
N LEU A 659 5.19 -1.90 -32.01
CA LEU A 659 3.95 -2.65 -31.77
C LEU A 659 2.96 -2.50 -32.92
N LYS A 660 2.72 -1.26 -33.38
CA LYS A 660 1.84 -0.98 -34.52
C LYS A 660 2.32 -1.64 -35.80
N ASN A 661 3.63 -1.57 -36.05
CA ASN A 661 4.26 -2.16 -37.22
C ASN A 661 4.15 -3.69 -37.22
N TYR A 662 4.50 -4.34 -36.09
CA TYR A 662 4.44 -5.78 -35.92
C TYR A 662 3.00 -6.31 -36.03
N ALA A 663 2.04 -5.66 -35.36
CA ALA A 663 0.64 -6.03 -35.43
C ALA A 663 0.08 -5.98 -36.86
N LEU A 664 0.43 -4.94 -37.62
CA LEU A 664 -0.01 -4.82 -39.02
C LEU A 664 0.69 -5.83 -39.94
N ASN A 665 2.01 -5.95 -39.86
CA ASN A 665 2.81 -6.64 -40.87
C ASN A 665 3.13 -8.10 -40.54
N THR A 666 3.03 -8.51 -39.27
CA THR A 666 3.29 -9.89 -38.83
C THR A 666 2.01 -10.59 -38.40
N VAL A 667 1.21 -9.95 -37.52
CA VAL A 667 -0.06 -10.53 -37.06
C VAL A 667 -1.18 -10.38 -38.12
N GLY A 668 -1.14 -9.32 -38.93
CA GLY A 668 -2.11 -9.05 -39.99
C GLY A 668 -3.31 -8.19 -39.57
N HIS A 669 -3.32 -7.68 -38.33
CA HIS A 669 -4.42 -6.87 -37.79
C HIS A 669 -3.88 -5.63 -37.06
N ALA A 670 -4.24 -4.43 -37.54
CA ALA A 670 -3.75 -3.18 -36.98
C ALA A 670 -4.22 -2.95 -35.53
N ILE A 671 -3.28 -2.57 -34.66
CA ILE A 671 -3.51 -2.28 -33.24
C ILE A 671 -3.45 -0.76 -32.96
N GLN A 672 -4.27 -0.30 -32.03
CA GLN A 672 -4.20 1.04 -31.46
C GLN A 672 -4.20 1.00 -29.93
N TYR A 673 -3.52 1.97 -29.32
CA TYR A 673 -3.42 2.12 -27.87
C TYR A 673 -4.20 3.36 -27.40
N ASN A 674 -5.01 3.20 -26.35
CA ASN A 674 -5.69 4.28 -25.66
C ASN A 674 -5.36 4.23 -24.16
N ALA A 675 -4.75 5.29 -23.63
CA ALA A 675 -4.32 5.32 -22.23
C ALA A 675 -5.47 5.45 -21.20
N ASN A 676 -6.64 5.91 -21.64
CA ASN A 676 -7.75 6.33 -20.79
C ASN A 676 -8.89 5.31 -20.73
N THR A 677 -8.88 4.30 -21.60
CA THR A 677 -9.98 3.33 -21.72
C THR A 677 -9.44 1.90 -21.68
N ALA A 678 -9.78 1.14 -20.63
CA ALA A 678 -9.49 -0.30 -20.55
C ALA A 678 -10.25 -1.08 -21.66
N PRO A 679 -9.67 -2.14 -22.23
CA PRO A 679 -8.39 -2.80 -21.90
C PRO A 679 -7.17 -2.20 -22.62
N TYR A 680 -7.23 -0.92 -23.01
CA TYR A 680 -6.12 -0.10 -23.52
C TYR A 680 -5.63 -0.43 -24.93
N PHE A 681 -5.73 -1.67 -25.38
CA PHE A 681 -5.42 -2.08 -26.74
C PHE A 681 -6.69 -2.46 -27.51
N PHE A 682 -6.87 -1.86 -28.69
CA PHE A 682 -8.04 -2.01 -29.54
C PHE A 682 -7.60 -2.28 -30.98
N LYS A 683 -8.48 -2.88 -31.78
CA LYS A 683 -8.31 -2.83 -33.25
C LYS A 683 -8.55 -1.39 -33.71
N THR A 684 -7.91 -0.96 -34.79
CA THR A 684 -8.13 0.40 -35.35
C THR A 684 -9.62 0.66 -35.58
N GLY A 685 -10.12 1.84 -35.16
CA GLY A 685 -11.54 2.18 -35.20
C GLY A 685 -12.09 2.59 -33.83
N ALA A 686 -13.31 2.16 -33.50
CA ALA A 686 -14.01 2.57 -32.29
C ALA A 686 -13.32 2.09 -31.00
N ILE A 687 -13.22 2.96 -29.99
CA ILE A 687 -12.67 2.62 -28.67
C ILE A 687 -13.81 2.08 -27.79
N THR A 688 -14.15 0.80 -27.99
CA THR A 688 -15.20 0.11 -27.23
C THR A 688 -14.71 -1.26 -26.78
N TYR A 689 -15.28 -1.79 -25.70
CA TYR A 689 -14.91 -3.10 -25.17
C TYR A 689 -15.05 -4.24 -26.21
N ASN A 690 -16.05 -4.13 -27.12
CA ASN A 690 -16.26 -5.09 -28.19
C ASN A 690 -15.19 -5.02 -29.29
N ASN A 691 -14.52 -3.87 -29.45
CA ASN A 691 -13.45 -3.67 -30.43
C ASN A 691 -12.04 -3.80 -29.79
N ARG A 692 -11.94 -4.42 -28.61
CA ARG A 692 -10.65 -4.69 -27.95
C ARG A 692 -9.78 -5.61 -28.82
N TYR A 693 -8.46 -5.50 -28.66
CA TYR A 693 -7.52 -6.31 -29.42
C TYR A 693 -7.34 -7.69 -28.78
N THR A 694 -7.75 -8.74 -29.50
CA THR A 694 -7.72 -10.15 -29.04
C THR A 694 -6.87 -11.04 -29.93
N ASP A 695 -6.18 -10.46 -30.92
CA ASP A 695 -5.47 -11.20 -31.96
C ASP A 695 -3.97 -11.29 -31.65
N MET A 696 -3.55 -11.09 -30.39
CA MET A 696 -2.12 -11.04 -30.05
C MET A 696 -1.48 -12.42 -30.22
N ASP A 697 -0.33 -12.48 -30.87
CA ASP A 697 0.58 -13.61 -30.69
C ASP A 697 1.40 -13.44 -29.39
N ALA A 698 2.19 -14.45 -29.06
CA ALA A 698 2.96 -14.47 -27.81
C ALA A 698 4.05 -13.37 -27.76
N THR A 699 4.58 -12.94 -28.92
CA THR A 699 5.60 -11.88 -29.00
C THR A 699 4.97 -10.52 -28.77
N LEU A 700 3.85 -10.26 -29.44
CA LEU A 700 3.07 -9.03 -29.33
C LEU A 700 2.51 -8.85 -27.91
N LEU A 701 2.03 -9.92 -27.27
CA LEU A 701 1.54 -9.86 -25.89
C LEU A 701 2.64 -9.38 -24.92
N ARG A 702 3.84 -9.98 -24.98
CA ARG A 702 4.98 -9.63 -24.11
C ARG A 702 5.39 -8.17 -24.28
N ALA A 703 5.52 -7.72 -25.52
CA ALA A 703 5.93 -6.35 -25.81
C ALA A 703 4.81 -5.33 -25.49
N ALA A 704 3.54 -5.65 -25.75
CA ALA A 704 2.40 -4.81 -25.40
C ALA A 704 2.26 -4.67 -23.87
N TYR A 705 2.49 -5.76 -23.13
CA TYR A 705 2.55 -5.77 -21.68
C TYR A 705 3.65 -4.83 -21.16
N ASN A 706 4.87 -4.92 -21.68
CA ASN A 706 5.97 -4.03 -21.29
C ASN A 706 5.74 -2.55 -21.65
N TYR A 707 5.16 -2.28 -22.81
CA TYR A 707 4.73 -0.92 -23.15
C TYR A 707 3.74 -0.41 -22.11
N HIS A 708 2.71 -1.19 -21.79
CA HIS A 708 1.70 -0.80 -20.81
C HIS A 708 2.28 -0.61 -19.42
N PHE A 709 3.12 -1.54 -18.96
CA PHE A 709 3.84 -1.48 -17.70
C PHE A 709 4.57 -0.14 -17.53
N SER A 710 5.34 0.27 -18.54
CA SER A 710 6.07 1.54 -18.53
C SER A 710 5.16 2.78 -18.44
N ARG A 711 3.86 2.65 -18.75
CA ARG A 711 2.86 3.73 -18.69
C ARG A 711 2.07 3.75 -17.39
N LYS A 712 2.09 2.67 -16.62
CA LYS A 712 1.30 2.55 -15.39
C LYS A 712 1.98 3.07 -14.15
N ASP A 713 3.24 3.45 -14.24
CA ASP A 713 3.95 4.20 -13.22
C ASP A 713 4.34 5.60 -13.75
N PRO A 714 3.71 6.69 -13.29
CA PRO A 714 4.11 8.04 -13.68
C PRO A 714 5.52 8.42 -13.23
N GLY A 715 6.05 7.77 -12.19
CA GLY A 715 7.38 7.97 -11.62
C GLY A 715 8.43 6.99 -12.15
N VAL A 716 8.11 6.25 -13.20
CA VAL A 716 8.94 5.19 -13.82
C VAL A 716 10.41 5.58 -14.08
N TYR A 717 10.64 6.85 -14.43
CA TYR A 717 11.96 7.44 -14.68
C TYR A 717 12.79 7.71 -13.43
N ALA A 718 12.16 7.74 -12.26
CA ALA A 718 12.79 7.93 -10.96
C ALA A 718 12.79 6.64 -10.13
N HIS A 719 11.76 5.80 -10.24
CA HIS A 719 11.65 4.57 -9.46
C HIS A 719 12.63 3.48 -9.92
N ASN A 720 12.82 3.27 -11.23
CA ASN A 720 13.84 2.34 -11.75
C ASN A 720 14.09 2.54 -13.26
N PRO A 721 14.69 3.67 -13.68
CA PRO A 721 14.82 3.99 -15.10
C PRO A 721 15.65 2.95 -15.86
N SER A 722 16.70 2.38 -15.24
CA SER A 722 17.53 1.33 -15.85
C SER A 722 16.74 0.06 -16.17
N TYR A 723 15.87 -0.40 -15.26
CA TYR A 723 15.00 -1.55 -15.50
C TYR A 723 14.06 -1.29 -16.69
N ILE A 724 13.53 -0.07 -16.77
CA ILE A 724 12.56 0.34 -17.77
C ILE A 724 13.20 0.51 -19.14
N VAL A 725 14.39 1.10 -19.21
CA VAL A 725 15.17 1.16 -20.46
C VAL A 725 15.41 -0.26 -20.98
N ALA A 726 15.82 -1.19 -20.12
CA ALA A 726 16.09 -2.57 -20.52
C ALA A 726 14.84 -3.29 -21.08
N ILE A 727 13.70 -3.23 -20.37
CA ILE A 727 12.47 -3.92 -20.81
C ILE A 727 11.86 -3.28 -22.06
N LEU A 728 11.99 -1.95 -22.25
CA LEU A 728 11.56 -1.27 -23.48
C LEU A 728 12.46 -1.62 -24.66
N TYR A 729 13.79 -1.57 -24.48
CA TYR A 729 14.77 -1.95 -25.50
C TYR A 729 14.55 -3.39 -25.97
N ASP A 730 14.49 -4.35 -25.04
CA ASP A 730 14.33 -5.77 -25.39
C ASP A 730 12.98 -6.05 -26.05
N SER A 731 11.94 -5.28 -25.71
CA SER A 731 10.64 -5.39 -26.39
C SER A 731 10.70 -4.88 -27.83
N ILE A 732 11.44 -3.80 -28.10
CA ILE A 732 11.67 -3.29 -29.47
C ILE A 732 12.46 -4.33 -30.27
N GLU A 733 13.54 -4.89 -29.69
CA GLU A 733 14.34 -5.94 -30.30
C GLU A 733 13.51 -7.18 -30.63
N ALA A 734 12.68 -7.65 -29.69
CA ALA A 734 11.84 -8.84 -29.87
C ALA A 734 10.80 -8.70 -31.00
N LEU A 735 10.33 -7.47 -31.25
CA LEU A 735 9.42 -7.17 -32.36
C LEU A 735 10.16 -6.98 -33.70
N GLY A 736 11.49 -7.16 -33.74
CA GLY A 736 12.31 -6.90 -34.92
C GLY A 736 12.52 -5.41 -35.22
N GLY A 737 12.31 -4.53 -34.22
CA GLY A 737 12.58 -3.10 -34.34
C GLY A 737 14.07 -2.79 -34.46
N ASN A 738 14.40 -1.67 -35.12
CA ASN A 738 15.78 -1.25 -35.27
C ASN A 738 16.32 -0.64 -33.96
N VAL A 739 17.27 -1.33 -33.34
CA VAL A 739 17.93 -0.91 -32.09
C VAL A 739 19.33 -0.34 -32.28
N SER A 740 19.79 -0.12 -33.53
CA SER A 740 21.17 0.28 -33.82
C SER A 740 21.55 1.67 -33.31
N LEU A 741 20.55 2.54 -33.10
CA LEU A 741 20.72 3.87 -32.53
C LEU A 741 20.37 3.91 -31.03
N LEU A 742 19.83 2.83 -30.49
CA LEU A 742 19.40 2.76 -29.09
C LEU A 742 20.51 2.19 -28.24
N THR A 743 20.60 2.67 -27.00
CA THR A 743 21.48 2.08 -26.01
C THR A 743 20.68 1.23 -25.05
N ARG A 744 21.12 -0.01 -24.79
CA ARG A 744 20.55 -0.85 -23.74
C ARG A 744 21.30 -0.59 -22.42
N ASP A 745 20.57 -0.32 -21.34
CA ASP A 745 21.14 -0.41 -20.00
C ASP A 745 21.15 -1.87 -19.53
N SER A 746 22.32 -2.50 -19.41
CA SER A 746 22.43 -3.92 -19.03
C SER A 746 22.37 -4.21 -17.54
N GLY A 747 21.84 -3.29 -16.74
CA GLY A 747 21.45 -3.55 -15.34
C GLY A 747 22.61 -3.77 -14.37
N HIS A 748 23.85 -3.47 -14.79
CA HIS A 748 25.07 -3.67 -14.00
C HIS A 748 25.16 -2.78 -12.75
N ARG A 749 24.29 -1.76 -12.62
CA ARG A 749 24.35 -0.81 -11.52
C ARG A 749 23.70 -1.29 -10.21
N ASN A 750 22.90 -2.37 -10.23
CA ASN A 750 22.27 -3.00 -9.06
C ASN A 750 21.97 -4.49 -9.33
N LEU A 751 22.99 -5.36 -9.19
CA LEU A 751 22.85 -6.80 -9.42
C LEU A 751 21.96 -7.44 -8.33
N GLY A 752 20.99 -8.25 -8.75
CA GLY A 752 20.17 -9.06 -7.85
C GLY A 752 20.79 -10.44 -7.64
N CYS A 753 20.31 -11.21 -6.65
CA CYS A 753 20.79 -12.58 -6.42
C CYS A 753 20.67 -13.45 -7.69
N ASN A 754 19.57 -13.30 -8.44
CA ASN A 754 19.35 -14.02 -9.69
C ASN A 754 20.22 -13.59 -10.86
N SER A 755 21.03 -12.53 -10.72
CA SER A 755 22.08 -12.21 -11.69
C SER A 755 23.21 -13.25 -11.66
N CYS A 756 23.38 -13.94 -10.53
CA CYS A 756 24.42 -14.95 -10.34
C CYS A 756 23.88 -16.33 -9.95
N HIS A 757 22.67 -16.41 -9.40
CA HIS A 757 22.06 -17.63 -8.87
C HIS A 757 20.82 -18.07 -9.65
N ILE A 758 20.58 -19.38 -9.61
CA ILE A 758 19.37 -20.03 -10.11
C ILE A 758 18.40 -20.17 -8.93
N GLU A 759 17.13 -19.82 -9.15
CA GLU A 759 16.07 -19.99 -8.15
C GLU A 759 15.88 -21.47 -7.77
N PRO A 760 15.52 -21.79 -6.51
CA PRO A 760 15.31 -20.89 -5.38
C PRO A 760 16.60 -20.66 -4.57
N TYR A 761 16.97 -19.38 -4.35
CA TYR A 761 18.25 -19.05 -3.69
C TYR A 761 18.15 -18.67 -2.20
N GLN A 762 16.98 -18.31 -1.69
CA GLN A 762 16.81 -17.91 -0.27
C GLN A 762 16.61 -19.07 0.71
N VAL A 763 16.54 -20.31 0.22
CA VAL A 763 16.27 -21.53 1.01
C VAL A 763 17.47 -22.48 1.09
N LYS A 764 18.59 -22.16 0.44
CA LYS A 764 19.78 -23.02 0.39
C LYS A 764 21.00 -22.28 0.94
N PRO A 765 21.79 -22.89 1.84
CA PRO A 765 23.05 -22.32 2.32
C PRO A 765 24.08 -22.04 1.21
N ASN A 766 23.95 -22.70 0.05
CA ASN A 766 24.76 -22.48 -1.16
C ASN A 766 23.86 -22.62 -2.40
N PRO A 767 23.22 -21.54 -2.86
CA PRO A 767 22.33 -21.60 -4.00
C PRO A 767 23.09 -21.85 -5.31
N GLU A 768 22.49 -22.66 -6.19
CA GLU A 768 23.07 -23.02 -7.47
C GLU A 768 23.33 -21.75 -8.29
N ARG A 769 24.46 -21.70 -9.00
CA ARG A 769 24.88 -20.51 -9.75
C ARG A 769 24.60 -20.67 -11.23
N ILE A 770 24.35 -19.56 -11.92
CA ILE A 770 24.26 -19.55 -13.37
C ILE A 770 25.61 -19.99 -13.94
N GLN A 771 25.61 -20.98 -14.82
CA GLN A 771 26.80 -21.51 -15.47
C GLN A 771 26.75 -21.24 -16.99
N PRO A 772 27.17 -20.05 -17.45
CA PRO A 772 27.22 -19.76 -18.89
C PRO A 772 28.09 -20.78 -19.61
N THR A 773 27.59 -21.38 -20.69
CA THR A 773 28.37 -22.34 -21.50
C THR A 773 29.32 -21.64 -22.49
N LYS A 774 29.07 -20.35 -22.76
CA LYS A 774 29.86 -19.49 -23.63
C LYS A 774 29.72 -18.02 -23.23
N VAL A 775 30.70 -17.20 -23.61
CA VAL A 775 30.66 -15.73 -23.52
C VAL A 775 30.90 -15.16 -24.92
N VAL A 776 30.03 -14.25 -25.36
CA VAL A 776 30.13 -13.58 -26.67
C VAL A 776 30.59 -12.14 -26.44
N PHE A 777 31.72 -11.77 -27.03
CA PHE A 777 32.30 -10.43 -26.95
C PHE A 777 31.72 -9.51 -28.03
N PRO A 778 31.72 -8.18 -27.82
CA PRO A 778 31.25 -7.22 -28.83
C PRO A 778 31.96 -7.31 -30.19
N SER A 779 33.19 -7.84 -30.22
CA SER A 779 33.94 -8.15 -31.44
C SER A 779 33.34 -9.29 -32.27
N GLY A 780 32.40 -10.05 -31.72
CA GLY A 780 31.87 -11.30 -32.30
C GLY A 780 32.64 -12.54 -31.87
N VAL A 781 33.75 -12.40 -31.14
CA VAL A 781 34.51 -13.53 -30.60
C VAL A 781 33.69 -14.28 -29.55
N ILE A 782 33.67 -15.61 -29.66
CA ILE A 782 32.95 -16.49 -28.73
C ILE A 782 33.96 -17.32 -27.94
N LEU A 783 34.05 -17.08 -26.64
CA LEU A 783 34.82 -17.91 -25.72
C LEU A 783 33.94 -19.02 -25.14
N LYS A 784 34.46 -20.25 -25.12
CA LYS A 784 33.82 -21.44 -24.54
C LYS A 784 34.90 -22.44 -24.09
N SER A 785 34.50 -23.49 -23.37
CA SER A 785 35.40 -24.61 -23.09
C SER A 785 35.92 -25.23 -24.39
N GLY A 786 37.23 -25.39 -24.54
CA GLY A 786 37.88 -25.94 -25.74
C GLY A 786 38.56 -24.92 -26.67
N THR A 787 38.40 -23.61 -26.47
CA THR A 787 38.88 -22.57 -27.42
C THR A 787 40.35 -22.16 -27.27
N THR A 788 41.31 -22.72 -28.02
CA THR A 788 42.74 -22.28 -28.01
C THR A 788 42.92 -20.81 -28.42
N PRO A 789 43.84 -20.03 -27.80
CA PRO A 789 44.92 -20.40 -26.88
C PRO A 789 44.57 -20.24 -25.38
N PHE A 790 43.35 -20.62 -24.97
CA PHE A 790 42.90 -20.57 -23.57
C PHE A 790 43.58 -21.55 -22.62
N THR A 791 43.69 -21.19 -21.34
CA THR A 791 43.77 -22.15 -20.24
C THR A 791 42.37 -22.71 -19.93
N PRO A 792 42.18 -24.04 -19.82
CA PRO A 792 40.88 -24.67 -19.46
C PRO A 792 40.23 -24.16 -18.16
N ALA A 793 41.00 -23.51 -17.29
CA ALA A 793 40.59 -23.09 -15.95
C ALA A 793 39.46 -22.05 -15.90
N PHE A 794 39.35 -21.14 -16.88
CA PHE A 794 38.34 -20.05 -16.86
C PHE A 794 36.90 -20.54 -16.97
N PHE A 795 36.67 -21.60 -17.75
CA PHE A 795 35.35 -22.21 -17.87
C PHE A 795 35.11 -23.31 -16.84
N ALA A 796 36.17 -23.74 -16.14
CA ALA A 796 36.10 -24.72 -15.05
C ALA A 796 35.53 -24.13 -13.74
N ASN A 797 35.52 -22.80 -13.57
CA ASN A 797 34.95 -22.13 -12.40
C ASN A 797 33.99 -20.97 -12.76
N ASP A 798 33.58 -20.16 -11.79
CA ASP A 798 32.58 -19.11 -11.98
C ASP A 798 33.11 -17.86 -12.71
N SER A 799 34.38 -17.83 -13.14
CA SER A 799 34.92 -16.70 -13.90
C SER A 799 34.17 -16.44 -15.20
N LYS A 800 33.60 -17.49 -15.82
CA LYS A 800 32.69 -17.38 -16.97
C LYS A 800 31.43 -16.58 -16.71
N LEU A 801 30.94 -16.57 -15.47
CA LEU A 801 29.82 -15.72 -15.07
C LEU A 801 30.26 -14.25 -15.03
N CYS A 802 31.38 -13.95 -14.36
CA CYS A 802 31.95 -12.59 -14.28
C CYS A 802 32.20 -11.99 -15.67
N MET A 803 32.78 -12.78 -16.58
CA MET A 803 33.06 -12.35 -17.96
C MET A 803 31.80 -11.94 -18.73
N THR A 804 30.62 -12.43 -18.34
CA THR A 804 29.36 -12.04 -19.01
C THR A 804 29.10 -10.53 -18.87
N CYS A 805 29.53 -9.93 -17.77
CA CYS A 805 29.40 -8.49 -17.49
C CYS A 805 30.69 -7.73 -17.79
N HIS A 806 31.86 -8.28 -17.45
CA HIS A 806 33.16 -7.61 -17.57
C HIS A 806 33.81 -7.67 -18.96
N LYS A 807 33.10 -8.19 -19.98
CA LYS A 807 33.57 -8.28 -21.38
C LYS A 807 33.64 -6.96 -22.14
N GLY A 808 33.15 -5.87 -21.54
CA GLY A 808 32.94 -4.59 -22.23
C GLY A 808 31.73 -4.59 -23.16
N ARG A 809 31.32 -3.40 -23.61
CA ARG A 809 30.13 -3.19 -24.48
C ARG A 809 30.45 -2.81 -25.92
N ALA A 810 31.68 -2.46 -26.19
CA ALA A 810 32.20 -2.11 -27.51
C ALA A 810 33.53 -2.83 -27.73
N ALA A 811 33.98 -2.84 -28.97
CA ALA A 811 35.24 -3.42 -29.41
C ALA A 811 35.78 -2.63 -30.61
N THR A 812 36.95 -3.00 -31.15
CA THR A 812 37.50 -2.45 -32.41
C THR A 812 36.43 -2.36 -33.52
N THR A 813 35.68 -3.44 -33.73
CA THR A 813 34.62 -3.51 -34.75
C THR A 813 33.50 -2.49 -34.55
N THR A 814 33.20 -2.13 -33.29
CA THR A 814 32.21 -1.11 -32.96
C THR A 814 32.69 0.27 -33.37
N VAL A 815 33.96 0.59 -33.08
CA VAL A 815 34.60 1.85 -33.46
C VAL A 815 34.72 1.96 -34.98
N ASP A 816 35.14 0.89 -35.65
CA ASP A 816 35.26 0.86 -37.12
C ASP A 816 33.90 1.09 -37.79
N ALA A 817 32.84 0.46 -37.30
CA ALA A 817 31.48 0.66 -37.82
C ALA A 817 31.02 2.12 -37.67
N ARG A 818 31.37 2.79 -36.56
CA ARG A 818 31.08 4.21 -36.32
C ARG A 818 31.83 5.12 -37.30
N ILE A 819 33.13 4.86 -37.49
CA ILE A 819 33.97 5.60 -38.44
C ILE A 819 33.46 5.42 -39.87
N ALA A 820 33.15 4.19 -40.29
CA ALA A 820 32.62 3.89 -41.61
C ALA A 820 31.27 4.59 -41.89
N ALA A 821 30.46 4.78 -40.84
CA ALA A 821 29.19 5.50 -40.91
C ALA A 821 29.34 7.04 -40.81
N GLY A 822 30.56 7.58 -40.67
CA GLY A 822 30.79 9.02 -40.45
C GLY A 822 30.27 9.53 -39.11
N ASN A 823 30.05 8.65 -38.13
CA ASN A 823 29.51 8.97 -36.82
C ASN A 823 30.61 8.99 -35.76
N PHE A 824 31.15 10.18 -35.48
CA PHE A 824 32.24 10.36 -34.52
C PHE A 824 31.78 10.55 -33.07
N LYS A 825 30.51 10.29 -32.73
CA LYS A 825 30.07 10.33 -31.33
C LYS A 825 30.89 9.33 -30.51
N PHE A 826 31.31 9.76 -29.32
CA PHE A 826 32.09 8.93 -28.43
C PHE A 826 31.37 7.61 -28.11
N VAL A 827 32.11 6.51 -28.17
CA VAL A 827 31.64 5.17 -27.80
C VAL A 827 32.42 4.70 -26.59
N ASN A 828 31.72 4.21 -25.57
CA ASN A 828 32.33 3.77 -24.32
C ASN A 828 32.44 2.23 -24.28
N ILE A 829 33.60 1.70 -23.86
CA ILE A 829 33.78 0.27 -23.63
C ILE A 829 33.07 -0.23 -22.35
N ASP A 830 32.56 0.68 -21.52
CA ASP A 830 31.98 0.48 -20.18
C ASP A 830 33.02 0.36 -19.05
N GLN A 831 32.59 0.61 -17.81
CA GLN A 831 33.47 0.56 -16.64
C GLN A 831 33.85 -0.89 -16.28
N PHE A 832 35.09 -1.07 -15.81
CA PHE A 832 35.63 -2.35 -15.36
C PHE A 832 35.58 -3.45 -16.43
N ALA A 833 35.97 -3.12 -17.67
CA ALA A 833 36.07 -4.07 -18.79
C ALA A 833 37.26 -5.05 -18.63
N ALA A 834 37.38 -5.67 -17.46
CA ALA A 834 38.51 -6.52 -17.06
C ALA A 834 38.70 -7.74 -17.97
N ALA A 835 37.62 -8.31 -18.51
CA ALA A 835 37.76 -9.41 -19.46
C ALA A 835 38.19 -8.89 -20.85
N ALA A 836 37.88 -7.65 -21.21
CA ALA A 836 38.41 -7.06 -22.44
C ALA A 836 39.93 -6.83 -22.34
N SER A 837 40.42 -6.31 -21.21
CA SER A 837 41.86 -6.09 -20.99
C SER A 837 42.63 -7.41 -20.81
N LEU A 838 42.15 -8.32 -19.96
CA LEU A 838 42.83 -9.57 -19.62
C LEU A 838 43.05 -10.48 -20.84
N PHE A 839 42.05 -10.60 -21.71
CA PHE A 839 42.13 -11.43 -22.92
C PHE A 839 42.80 -10.71 -24.09
N GLY A 840 42.98 -9.38 -24.01
CA GLY A 840 43.73 -8.59 -24.97
C GLY A 840 43.30 -8.82 -26.42
N SER A 841 44.29 -9.07 -27.28
CA SER A 841 44.09 -9.29 -28.73
C SER A 841 43.29 -10.52 -29.11
N VAL A 842 42.95 -11.40 -28.16
CA VAL A 842 42.05 -12.53 -28.42
C VAL A 842 40.61 -12.05 -28.63
N VAL A 843 40.21 -10.99 -27.94
CA VAL A 843 38.82 -10.50 -27.94
C VAL A 843 38.65 -9.14 -28.58
N HIS A 844 39.75 -8.49 -28.97
CA HIS A 844 39.76 -7.17 -29.64
C HIS A 844 38.96 -6.11 -28.87
N GLY A 845 39.14 -6.10 -27.56
CA GLY A 845 38.42 -5.21 -26.65
C GLY A 845 38.84 -3.74 -26.83
N GLY A 846 40.14 -3.47 -26.80
CA GLY A 846 40.69 -2.15 -27.16
C GLY A 846 40.76 -1.97 -28.67
N TYR A 847 40.89 -0.72 -29.13
CA TYR A 847 41.07 -0.42 -30.54
C TYR A 847 42.50 -0.76 -30.98
N GLU A 848 42.62 -1.76 -31.85
CA GLU A 848 43.89 -2.27 -32.35
C GLU A 848 44.21 -1.68 -33.74
N TYR A 849 45.38 -1.06 -33.87
CA TYR A 849 45.81 -0.38 -35.08
C TYR A 849 46.45 -1.36 -36.07
N VAL A 850 46.00 -1.33 -37.33
CA VAL A 850 46.45 -2.24 -38.41
C VAL A 850 47.96 -2.11 -38.70
N ASN A 851 48.53 -0.92 -38.51
CA ASN A 851 49.96 -0.65 -38.69
C ASN A 851 50.74 -0.64 -37.35
N GLY A 852 50.08 -0.97 -36.24
CA GLY A 852 50.70 -1.04 -34.92
C GLY A 852 51.55 -2.30 -34.74
N LYS A 853 52.26 -2.38 -33.62
CA LYS A 853 52.96 -3.61 -33.21
C LYS A 853 51.95 -4.71 -32.85
N PRO A 854 52.36 -5.99 -32.85
CA PRO A 854 51.51 -7.08 -32.39
C PRO A 854 50.99 -6.82 -30.97
N TYR A 855 49.68 -6.92 -30.78
CA TYR A 855 49.04 -6.75 -29.48
C TYR A 855 49.12 -8.04 -28.65
N ALA A 856 49.46 -7.91 -27.37
CA ALA A 856 49.49 -9.05 -26.45
C ALA A 856 48.12 -9.73 -26.36
N GLY A 857 48.13 -11.06 -26.46
CA GLY A 857 46.95 -11.89 -26.24
C GLY A 857 46.60 -11.99 -24.75
N GLN A 858 45.95 -13.09 -24.36
CA GLN A 858 45.59 -13.32 -22.97
C GLN A 858 46.82 -13.27 -22.05
N ASN A 859 46.78 -12.45 -21.00
CA ASN A 859 47.74 -12.57 -19.91
C ASN A 859 47.40 -13.82 -19.06
N ASN A 860 48.31 -14.79 -19.07
CA ASN A 860 48.15 -16.06 -18.38
C ASN A 860 49.01 -16.16 -17.11
N TYR A 861 49.69 -15.08 -16.70
CA TYR A 861 50.63 -15.06 -15.58
C TYR A 861 51.66 -16.20 -15.65
N GLY A 862 52.20 -16.47 -16.84
CA GLY A 862 53.11 -17.59 -17.09
C GLY A 862 54.33 -17.62 -16.15
N ALA A 863 54.82 -16.46 -15.71
CA ALA A 863 55.88 -16.35 -14.71
C ALA A 863 55.47 -16.92 -13.34
N HIS A 864 54.25 -16.63 -12.87
CA HIS A 864 53.73 -17.18 -11.60
C HIS A 864 53.54 -18.70 -11.68
N VAL A 865 53.07 -19.20 -12.83
CA VAL A 865 52.94 -20.65 -13.08
C VAL A 865 54.31 -21.32 -13.10
N ALA A 866 55.31 -20.71 -13.74
CA ALA A 866 56.69 -21.21 -13.77
C ALA A 866 57.34 -21.26 -12.38
N LEU A 867 56.92 -20.39 -11.46
CA LEU A 867 57.35 -20.38 -10.05
C LEU A 867 56.54 -21.34 -9.15
N GLY A 868 55.76 -22.24 -9.75
CA GLY A 868 55.04 -23.30 -9.03
C GLY A 868 53.74 -22.85 -8.37
N GLN A 869 53.21 -21.66 -8.71
CA GLN A 869 51.92 -21.22 -8.19
C GLN A 869 50.77 -21.98 -8.88
N PRO A 870 49.71 -22.38 -8.15
CA PRO A 870 48.57 -23.08 -8.75
C PRO A 870 47.89 -22.20 -9.80
N SER A 871 47.69 -22.73 -11.00
CA SER A 871 47.04 -21.99 -12.08
C SER A 871 45.65 -21.46 -11.67
N SER A 872 44.88 -22.21 -10.88
CA SER A 872 43.55 -21.79 -10.40
C SER A 872 43.55 -20.53 -9.54
N ASN A 873 44.62 -20.29 -8.77
CA ASN A 873 44.67 -19.25 -7.75
C ASN A 873 45.01 -17.87 -8.32
N TYR A 874 45.63 -17.79 -9.49
CA TYR A 874 46.11 -16.52 -10.04
C TYR A 874 45.80 -16.33 -11.53
N THR A 875 45.20 -17.33 -12.20
CA THR A 875 44.86 -17.24 -13.63
C THR A 875 43.36 -17.18 -13.89
N THR A 876 42.51 -16.99 -12.87
CA THR A 876 41.05 -16.89 -13.03
C THR A 876 40.48 -15.72 -12.24
N CYS A 877 39.34 -15.14 -12.66
CA CYS A 877 38.71 -14.01 -11.96
C CYS A 877 38.43 -14.36 -10.49
N THR A 878 37.82 -15.52 -10.24
CA THR A 878 37.51 -15.96 -8.86
C THR A 878 38.77 -16.28 -8.06
N GLY A 879 39.85 -16.71 -8.73
CA GLY A 879 41.16 -16.92 -8.09
C GLY A 879 41.79 -15.64 -7.55
N CYS A 880 41.55 -14.48 -8.18
CA CYS A 880 42.08 -13.21 -7.70
C CYS A 880 41.09 -12.43 -6.82
N HIS A 881 39.79 -12.53 -7.12
CA HIS A 881 38.74 -11.69 -6.49
C HIS A 881 37.97 -12.37 -5.37
N LEU A 882 37.94 -13.71 -5.32
CA LEU A 882 37.13 -14.46 -4.34
C LEU A 882 37.96 -15.49 -3.56
N ASN A 883 39.28 -15.37 -3.61
CA ASN A 883 40.22 -16.30 -3.00
C ASN A 883 40.93 -15.61 -1.83
N ASP A 884 40.30 -15.67 -0.66
CA ASP A 884 40.95 -15.40 0.61
C ASP A 884 41.18 -16.73 1.35
N ALA A 885 42.19 -16.78 2.22
CA ALA A 885 42.59 -18.00 2.94
C ALA A 885 41.46 -18.61 3.81
N ALA A 886 40.37 -17.87 4.05
CA ALA A 886 39.21 -18.30 4.82
C ALA A 886 37.94 -18.53 3.96
N GLY A 887 37.96 -18.24 2.66
CA GLY A 887 36.77 -18.27 1.79
C GLY A 887 35.70 -17.22 2.17
N ALA A 888 36.04 -16.22 2.99
CA ALA A 888 35.12 -15.20 3.48
C ALA A 888 34.66 -14.27 2.34
N ASN A 889 35.50 -13.97 1.36
CA ASN A 889 35.09 -13.13 0.22
C ASN A 889 34.06 -13.86 -0.65
N PHE A 890 34.22 -15.17 -0.80
CA PHE A 890 33.28 -16.03 -1.52
C PHE A 890 31.92 -16.13 -0.82
N ILE A 891 31.90 -16.21 0.52
CA ILE A 891 30.67 -16.27 1.32
C ILE A 891 29.99 -14.90 1.43
N ASN A 892 30.77 -13.82 1.55
CA ASN A 892 30.26 -12.47 1.83
C ASN A 892 29.99 -11.63 0.58
N HIS A 893 30.24 -12.15 -0.63
CA HIS A 893 30.11 -11.40 -1.88
C HIS A 893 30.98 -10.12 -1.92
N ASP A 894 32.11 -10.11 -1.20
CA ASP A 894 33.09 -9.02 -1.24
C ASP A 894 34.04 -9.31 -2.41
N PHE A 895 33.59 -9.03 -3.65
CA PHE A 895 34.30 -9.28 -4.92
C PHE A 895 35.62 -8.49 -5.09
N LYS A 896 36.16 -7.96 -4.00
CA LYS A 896 37.40 -7.19 -3.97
C LYS A 896 38.60 -8.13 -4.10
N PRO A 897 39.58 -7.77 -4.94
CA PRO A 897 40.82 -8.53 -5.02
C PRO A 897 41.61 -8.41 -3.72
N VAL A 898 42.22 -9.53 -3.29
CA VAL A 898 42.96 -9.60 -2.02
C VAL A 898 44.45 -9.39 -2.29
N SER A 899 44.97 -8.20 -1.98
CA SER A 899 46.40 -7.88 -2.19
C SER A 899 47.34 -8.63 -1.25
N ALA A 900 46.86 -9.03 -0.07
CA ALA A 900 47.67 -9.67 0.97
C ALA A 900 48.38 -10.96 0.48
N GLY A 901 47.71 -11.76 -0.35
CA GLY A 901 48.30 -12.97 -0.92
C GLY A 901 49.39 -12.69 -1.95
N CYS A 902 49.31 -11.56 -2.66
CA CYS A 902 50.31 -11.15 -3.65
C CYS A 902 51.53 -10.49 -2.98
N LEU A 903 51.32 -9.74 -1.91
CA LEU A 903 52.40 -9.07 -1.16
C LEU A 903 53.42 -10.05 -0.60
N ALA A 904 53.04 -11.30 -0.28
CA ALA A 904 53.98 -12.31 0.17
C ALA A 904 55.17 -12.55 -0.78
N CYS A 905 54.97 -12.35 -2.09
CA CYS A 905 56.03 -12.47 -3.10
C CYS A 905 56.39 -11.14 -3.77
N HIS A 906 55.52 -10.13 -3.70
CA HIS A 906 55.70 -8.84 -4.37
C HIS A 906 56.02 -7.67 -3.44
N ASP A 907 56.14 -7.90 -2.13
CA ASP A 907 56.54 -6.85 -1.19
C ASP A 907 58.04 -6.56 -1.26
N THR A 908 58.36 -5.29 -1.50
CA THR A 908 59.74 -4.76 -1.45
C THR A 908 60.04 -4.02 -0.14
N GLY A 909 59.16 -4.14 0.85
CA GLY A 909 59.22 -3.44 2.13
C GLY A 909 58.54 -2.06 2.11
N LEU A 910 57.92 -1.68 0.98
CA LEU A 910 57.24 -0.40 0.75
C LEU A 910 55.82 -0.56 0.17
N SER A 911 55.38 -1.79 -0.11
CA SER A 911 54.16 -2.03 -0.87
C SER A 911 52.92 -2.04 0.04
N THR A 912 52.07 -1.01 -0.07
CA THR A 912 50.80 -0.91 0.69
C THR A 912 49.56 -1.15 -0.17
N SER A 913 49.72 -1.29 -1.48
CA SER A 913 48.65 -1.45 -2.47
C SER A 913 49.15 -2.24 -3.69
N PHE A 914 48.22 -2.69 -4.53
CA PHE A 914 48.56 -3.28 -5.84
C PHE A 914 49.41 -2.37 -6.72
N SER A 915 49.17 -1.05 -6.71
CA SER A 915 49.92 -0.06 -7.48
C SER A 915 51.34 0.21 -6.97
N THR A 916 51.68 -0.26 -5.77
CA THR A 916 53.01 -0.08 -5.15
C THR A 916 53.77 -1.40 -5.02
N MET A 917 53.27 -2.47 -5.64
CA MET A 917 53.92 -3.78 -5.64
C MET A 917 55.23 -3.76 -6.42
N GLY A 918 56.22 -4.49 -5.91
CA GLY A 918 57.50 -4.69 -6.56
C GLY A 918 57.46 -5.61 -7.78
N PHE A 919 58.65 -5.89 -8.32
CA PHE A 919 58.86 -6.77 -9.47
C PHE A 919 58.08 -6.36 -10.74
N GLY A 920 58.05 -5.06 -11.04
CA GLY A 920 57.52 -4.51 -12.29
C GLY A 920 56.06 -4.05 -12.23
N VAL A 921 55.25 -4.51 -11.28
CA VAL A 921 53.81 -4.16 -11.19
C VAL A 921 53.58 -2.66 -10.95
N GLY A 922 54.27 -2.06 -9.96
CA GLY A 922 54.18 -0.63 -9.72
C GLY A 922 54.72 0.20 -10.88
N LYS A 923 55.76 -0.29 -11.57
CA LYS A 923 56.27 0.34 -12.79
C LYS A 923 55.23 0.32 -13.91
N ASP A 924 54.53 -0.79 -14.11
CA ASP A 924 53.45 -0.87 -15.10
C ASP A 924 52.31 0.12 -14.81
N TYR A 925 51.97 0.32 -13.52
CA TYR A 925 51.02 1.34 -13.10
C TYR A 925 51.50 2.75 -13.47
N ASP A 926 52.74 3.09 -13.13
CA ASP A 926 53.33 4.40 -13.44
C ASP A 926 53.43 4.64 -14.96
N ASP A 927 53.91 3.64 -15.70
CA ASP A 927 54.03 3.66 -17.16
C ASP A 927 52.67 3.93 -17.84
N ILE A 928 51.61 3.22 -17.43
CA ILE A 928 50.27 3.41 -17.97
C ILE A 928 49.72 4.80 -17.63
N ASN A 929 49.93 5.29 -16.40
CA ASN A 929 49.48 6.63 -16.02
C ASN A 929 50.20 7.73 -16.81
N LEU A 930 51.50 7.59 -17.05
CA LEU A 930 52.26 8.52 -17.90
C LEU A 930 51.70 8.57 -19.33
N LEU A 931 51.46 7.39 -19.93
CA LEU A 931 50.87 7.30 -21.26
C LEU A 931 49.44 7.88 -21.30
N LYS A 932 48.62 7.63 -20.28
CA LYS A 932 47.28 8.23 -20.17
C LYS A 932 47.34 9.75 -20.10
N VAL A 933 48.26 10.31 -19.31
CA VAL A 933 48.42 11.77 -19.19
C VAL A 933 48.85 12.36 -20.54
N GLN A 934 49.84 11.75 -21.20
CA GLN A 934 50.29 12.19 -22.53
C GLN A 934 49.16 12.14 -23.56
N LEU A 935 48.45 11.01 -23.65
CA LEU A 935 47.37 10.82 -24.61
C LEU A 935 46.19 11.78 -24.35
N LEU A 936 45.81 12.01 -23.09
CA LEU A 936 44.76 12.99 -22.76
C LEU A 936 45.14 14.40 -23.20
N GLY A 937 46.42 14.77 -23.02
CA GLY A 937 46.96 16.04 -23.49
C GLY A 937 46.84 16.19 -25.01
N LEU A 938 47.14 15.13 -25.77
CA LEU A 938 46.98 15.13 -27.22
C LEU A 938 45.51 15.17 -27.66
N ILE A 939 44.65 14.39 -27.00
CA ILE A 939 43.20 14.39 -27.26
C ILE A 939 42.64 15.79 -27.09
N THR A 940 42.89 16.43 -25.95
CA THR A 940 42.42 17.78 -25.66
C THR A 940 43.07 18.84 -26.55
N GLY A 941 44.37 18.70 -26.84
CA GLY A 941 45.09 19.55 -27.78
C GLY A 941 44.58 19.46 -29.23
N SER A 942 43.94 18.35 -29.61
CA SER A 942 43.30 18.17 -30.92
C SER A 942 41.92 18.83 -31.04
N GLY A 943 41.43 19.49 -29.99
CA GLY A 943 40.12 20.17 -29.96
C GLY A 943 38.98 19.34 -29.37
N VAL A 944 39.25 18.13 -28.86
CA VAL A 944 38.26 17.30 -28.14
C VAL A 944 38.12 17.80 -26.70
N THR A 945 36.89 17.90 -26.18
CA THR A 945 36.66 18.24 -24.77
C THR A 945 36.55 16.96 -23.94
N ALA A 946 37.33 16.87 -22.86
CA ALA A 946 37.29 15.74 -21.92
C ALA A 946 36.53 16.09 -20.64
N PHE A 947 35.80 15.12 -20.09
CA PHE A 947 34.99 15.26 -18.87
C PHE A 947 35.34 14.14 -17.88
N PRO A 948 35.27 14.41 -16.55
CA PRO A 948 35.49 13.38 -15.54
C PRO A 948 34.41 12.28 -15.56
N ASP A 949 33.20 12.65 -15.98
CA ASP A 949 32.00 11.82 -16.04
C ASP A 949 31.49 11.70 -17.50
N PRO A 950 30.60 10.73 -17.81
CA PRO A 950 30.05 10.63 -19.15
C PRO A 950 29.41 11.96 -19.59
N PRO A 951 29.51 12.36 -20.87
CA PRO A 951 29.91 11.55 -22.03
C PRO A 951 31.42 11.29 -22.17
N TYR A 952 32.26 11.72 -21.23
CA TYR A 952 33.73 11.58 -21.18
C TYR A 952 34.48 12.34 -22.25
N PHE A 953 33.99 12.32 -23.50
CA PHE A 953 34.55 13.06 -24.62
C PHE A 953 33.44 13.66 -25.48
N SER A 954 33.64 14.91 -25.93
CA SER A 954 32.79 15.57 -26.91
C SER A 954 33.62 16.40 -27.89
N GLY A 955 33.02 16.80 -29.01
CA GLY A 955 33.75 17.55 -30.06
C GLY A 955 34.70 16.70 -30.91
N ILE A 956 34.50 15.37 -30.95
CA ILE A 956 35.26 14.45 -31.80
C ILE A 956 34.84 14.67 -33.26
N ALA A 957 35.81 14.96 -34.13
CA ALA A 957 35.62 15.32 -35.52
C ALA A 957 36.31 14.37 -36.52
N SER A 958 37.14 13.43 -36.05
CA SER A 958 37.87 12.49 -36.90
C SER A 958 37.91 11.08 -36.33
N GLY A 959 38.20 10.11 -37.21
CA GLY A 959 38.42 8.72 -36.79
C GLY A 959 39.61 8.56 -35.85
N ALA A 960 40.72 9.28 -36.08
CA ALA A 960 41.89 9.26 -35.21
C ALA A 960 41.55 9.71 -33.78
N GLN A 961 40.77 10.79 -33.65
CA GLN A 961 40.29 11.26 -32.35
C GLN A 961 39.39 10.22 -31.66
N LEU A 962 38.47 9.57 -32.38
CA LEU A 962 37.58 8.57 -31.80
C LEU A 962 38.36 7.34 -31.27
N LYS A 963 39.33 6.85 -32.05
CA LYS A 963 40.21 5.72 -31.64
C LYS A 963 41.01 6.06 -30.39
N ALA A 964 41.61 7.26 -30.36
CA ALA A 964 42.39 7.74 -29.22
C ALA A 964 41.54 7.88 -27.96
N CYS A 965 40.36 8.52 -28.06
CA CYS A 965 39.41 8.64 -26.95
C CYS A 965 38.98 7.26 -26.42
N TYR A 966 38.75 6.31 -27.33
CA TYR A 966 38.34 4.96 -26.96
C TYR A 966 39.43 4.20 -26.16
N ASN A 967 40.68 4.20 -26.65
CA ASN A 967 41.78 3.53 -25.95
C ASN A 967 42.14 4.22 -24.63
N TRP A 968 42.08 5.56 -24.58
CA TRP A 968 42.23 6.29 -23.32
C TRP A 968 41.17 5.87 -22.31
N GLN A 969 39.91 5.80 -22.74
CA GLN A 969 38.79 5.41 -21.87
C GLN A 969 38.93 3.99 -21.36
N LEU A 970 39.35 3.03 -22.20
CA LEU A 970 39.62 1.67 -21.75
C LEU A 970 40.68 1.65 -20.65
N ALA A 971 41.81 2.34 -20.84
CA ALA A 971 42.86 2.41 -19.84
C ALA A 971 42.42 3.17 -18.56
N ASP A 972 41.49 4.13 -18.68
CA ASP A 972 40.98 4.86 -17.53
C ASP A 972 39.94 4.10 -16.73
N LYS A 973 39.01 3.44 -17.41
CA LYS A 973 37.90 2.71 -16.79
C LYS A 973 38.20 1.26 -16.52
N GLU A 974 39.41 0.80 -16.83
CA GLU A 974 39.97 -0.45 -16.35
C GLU A 974 41.13 -0.15 -15.37
N PRO A 975 40.81 0.17 -14.10
CA PRO A 975 41.80 0.61 -13.13
C PRO A 975 42.81 -0.48 -12.74
N ALA A 976 42.55 -1.75 -13.03
CA ALA A 976 43.47 -2.86 -12.80
C ALA A 976 44.18 -3.32 -14.09
N GLY A 977 44.12 -2.54 -15.18
CA GLY A 977 44.72 -2.88 -16.46
C GLY A 977 46.23 -3.16 -16.38
N TYR A 978 46.92 -2.52 -15.43
CA TYR A 978 48.33 -2.75 -15.13
C TYR A 978 48.63 -4.12 -14.49
N ILE A 979 47.62 -4.82 -13.98
CA ILE A 979 47.72 -6.20 -13.49
C ILE A 979 47.14 -7.15 -14.53
N HIS A 980 45.93 -6.86 -15.01
CA HIS A 980 45.23 -7.76 -15.93
C HIS A 980 46.01 -7.97 -17.22
N ASN A 981 46.51 -6.91 -17.88
CA ASN A 981 47.33 -7.06 -19.08
C ASN A 981 48.13 -5.78 -19.38
N PRO A 982 49.20 -5.49 -18.63
CA PRO A 982 49.94 -4.23 -18.74
C PRO A 982 50.55 -4.04 -20.13
N VAL A 983 51.01 -5.12 -20.77
CA VAL A 983 51.61 -5.08 -22.11
C VAL A 983 50.57 -4.63 -23.15
N TYR A 984 49.36 -5.20 -23.11
CA TYR A 984 48.28 -4.82 -24.01
C TYR A 984 47.86 -3.36 -23.83
N ILE A 985 47.61 -2.93 -22.58
CA ILE A 985 47.16 -1.56 -22.28
C ILE A 985 48.21 -0.53 -22.69
N LYS A 986 49.50 -0.77 -22.38
CA LYS A 986 50.59 0.14 -22.80
C LYS A 986 50.67 0.24 -24.32
N GLN A 987 50.55 -0.87 -25.05
CA GLN A 987 50.60 -0.85 -26.52
C GLN A 987 49.42 -0.08 -27.13
N LEU A 988 48.20 -0.26 -26.62
CA LEU A 988 47.02 0.50 -27.07
C LEU A 988 47.18 2.01 -26.90
N LEU A 989 47.72 2.45 -25.75
CA LEU A 989 47.96 3.85 -25.47
C LEU A 989 49.11 4.40 -26.33
N TRP A 990 50.17 3.61 -26.49
CA TRP A 990 51.32 3.97 -27.34
C TRP A 990 50.89 4.23 -28.77
N ASP A 991 50.15 3.31 -29.39
CA ASP A 991 49.71 3.44 -30.78
C ASP A 991 48.67 4.56 -30.94
N ALA A 992 47.84 4.80 -29.92
CA ALA A 992 46.91 5.93 -29.93
C ALA A 992 47.62 7.29 -29.91
N ILE A 993 48.74 7.42 -29.19
CA ILE A 993 49.58 8.62 -29.19
C ILE A 993 50.23 8.82 -30.56
N ASP A 994 50.78 7.75 -31.13
CA ASP A 994 51.47 7.77 -32.42
C ASP A 994 50.50 8.12 -33.57
N ASP A 995 49.34 7.47 -33.66
CA ASP A 995 48.31 7.73 -34.68
C ASP A 995 47.71 9.14 -34.55
N LEU A 996 47.31 9.55 -33.33
CA LEU A 996 46.69 10.87 -33.12
C LEU A 996 47.65 12.02 -33.42
N SER A 997 48.95 11.83 -33.14
CA SER A 997 49.98 12.82 -33.44
C SER A 997 50.48 12.77 -34.88
N ASN A 998 49.97 11.86 -35.71
CA ASN A 998 50.48 11.62 -37.06
C ASN A 998 52.01 11.39 -37.07
N HIS A 999 52.49 10.57 -36.13
CA HIS A 999 53.90 10.23 -35.92
C HIS A 999 54.83 11.40 -35.55
N THR A 1000 54.28 12.54 -35.12
CA THR A 1000 55.09 13.74 -34.79
C THR A 1000 55.47 13.85 -33.31
N VAL A 1001 54.75 13.14 -32.43
CA VAL A 1001 55.01 13.14 -30.98
C VAL A 1001 55.39 11.72 -30.56
N PRO A 1002 56.66 11.46 -30.18
CA PRO A 1002 57.03 10.15 -29.69
C PRO A 1002 56.33 9.88 -28.34
N PRO A 1003 55.77 8.67 -28.14
CA PRO A 1003 55.28 8.29 -26.82
C PRO A 1003 56.40 8.31 -25.78
N VAL A 1004 56.09 8.71 -24.55
CA VAL A 1004 57.07 8.77 -23.46
C VAL A 1004 57.78 7.41 -23.33
N ALA A 1005 59.11 7.46 -23.22
CA ALA A 1005 59.94 6.26 -23.12
C ALA A 1005 59.70 5.55 -21.80
N VAL A 1006 58.77 4.60 -21.81
CA VAL A 1006 58.57 3.61 -20.76
C VAL A 1006 59.66 2.54 -20.92
N VAL A 1007 60.56 2.43 -19.94
CA VAL A 1007 61.77 1.58 -19.99
C VAL A 1007 61.36 0.18 -20.48
N GLU A 1008 62.03 -0.25 -21.55
CA GLU A 1008 61.80 -1.49 -22.28
C GLU A 1008 61.92 -2.70 -21.33
N ASP A 1009 60.78 -3.27 -20.95
CA ASP A 1009 60.62 -4.72 -20.87
C ASP A 1009 59.65 -5.10 -21.99
N ARG A 1010 60.16 -4.98 -23.22
CA ARG A 1010 59.57 -5.66 -24.38
C ARG A 1010 60.03 -7.12 -24.30
N PRO A 1011 59.15 -8.12 -24.47
CA PRO A 1011 59.62 -9.46 -24.79
C PRO A 1011 60.45 -9.46 -26.09
#